data_AF-A0A847JTJ4-F1
#
_entry.id   AF-A0A847JTJ4-F1
#
_cell.length_a   1.000
_cell.length_b   1.000
_cell.length_c   1.000
_cell.angle_alpha   90.00
_cell.angle_beta   90.00
_cell.angle_gamma   90.00
#
_symmetry.space_group_name_H-M   'P 1'
#
loop_
_entity.id
_entity.type
_entity.pdbx_description
1 polymer ?
#
loop_
_entity_poly.entity_id
_entity_poly.type
_entity_poly.pdbx_seq_one_letter_code
_entity_poly.pdbx_strand_id
1 'polypeptide(L)'
;MPHARTPYNFVPVGDRIVPAEKIDGKYPFEEQDFLHPDRNTGWLDIQITTLTPLYTRGAKKPNDISEDAAEDYFHYGDRRPILPGSSLRGMVRSVFEAMTMSRMEFLSDRRLFYRSFAEAAGNIRALYQSRFTKDRLCAGQLIERDGRLYLLVSEAAPKGFVLVSASEVRADWQRRGMHEYPAPRDVQVTTTSQQHRMLGVAVARLQGSIPGWLIVPGRDVPKKGGAQRKWFQVILKPEGQRCREYAVPKDVYEDYLNWGAMAHGNRFKTPKAPRFLGHRAPAFALLSSDGKQVEAIGANMMMHLRYETSIGKAYERSLTPGSANVDVDMAQSVFGRVREGNDAKRTDQIRSRVFFQDAICNQVAPAVLLDPGNPVKVPDVLSGPKPTAFQVYLRQDARDLAHWDSKSATIAGRKMYWHRSPSAAAGALKPDVPEGVSDTQITRITPLKAGLTFKARIRFENLTDAELGALYASVHLPSGMAHKFGMGKNMGLGSVRVDVTDAVLVDVRARYLAAGSDVGLVAGDAVRERLIQAYGAFVRLLFRNSTTLWANRRMIALAAMLSWDGRPSDDETQQVGFSDQWKYRWTLQSPTVLGRSHGIMDVLPVSPSSDVEGGEPDDGRPLARANDDPPSRPRPAGAHVGDRVPGQLVAKSPAGTGTVLLDDGTEVKGVPGLYGCRVGETYRFKVIDVGGDGKVRKLVRA
;
A
#
# COMPACT_ATOMS: atom_id res chain seq x y z
N MET A 1 5.78 -0.20 -20.57
CA MET A 1 4.84 0.93 -20.37
C MET A 1 5.49 1.95 -19.45
N PRO A 2 5.08 3.22 -19.46
CA PRO A 2 5.56 4.17 -18.47
C PRO A 2 5.10 3.71 -17.07
N HIS A 3 5.99 3.82 -16.08
CA HIS A 3 5.71 3.48 -14.69
C HIS A 3 5.42 4.73 -13.87
N ALA A 4 4.56 4.57 -12.87
CA ALA A 4 4.28 5.62 -11.90
C ALA A 4 5.51 5.85 -11.02
N ARG A 5 5.90 7.11 -10.85
CA ARG A 5 6.96 7.54 -9.93
C ARG A 5 6.33 7.97 -8.63
N THR A 6 6.62 7.24 -7.56
CA THR A 6 6.06 7.50 -6.23
C THR A 6 7.13 7.27 -5.16
N PRO A 7 7.04 7.95 -4.00
CA PRO A 7 8.02 7.80 -2.92
C PRO A 7 7.87 6.50 -2.14
N TYR A 8 6.98 5.61 -2.57
CA TYR A 8 6.70 4.34 -1.92
C TYR A 8 6.60 3.21 -2.93
N ASN A 9 6.66 1.99 -2.42
CA ASN A 9 6.29 0.81 -3.17
C ASN A 9 5.74 -0.23 -2.19
N PHE A 10 5.49 -1.44 -2.67
CA PHE A 10 4.91 -2.51 -1.85
C PHE A 10 5.83 -3.72 -1.80
N VAL A 11 6.07 -4.21 -0.59
CA VAL A 11 6.61 -5.55 -0.39
C VAL A 11 5.44 -6.52 -0.54
N PRO A 12 5.49 -7.46 -1.50
CA PRO A 12 4.49 -8.51 -1.65
C PRO A 12 4.01 -9.11 -0.34
N VAL A 13 2.71 -9.38 -0.21
CA VAL A 13 2.25 -10.31 0.83
C VAL A 13 2.76 -11.72 0.54
N GLY A 14 2.96 -12.50 1.60
CA GLY A 14 3.18 -13.94 1.48
C GLY A 14 1.93 -14.64 0.95
N ASP A 15 2.13 -15.83 0.39
CA ASP A 15 1.07 -16.78 0.01
C ASP A 15 0.51 -17.54 1.22
N ARG A 16 1.24 -17.55 2.33
CA ARG A 16 0.81 -18.10 3.62
C ARG A 16 1.02 -17.11 4.76
N ILE A 17 0.31 -17.34 5.86
CA ILE A 17 0.55 -16.67 7.14
C ILE A 17 1.40 -17.61 8.00
N VAL A 18 2.51 -17.12 8.55
CA VAL A 18 3.33 -17.92 9.47
C VAL A 18 2.66 -17.94 10.84
N PRO A 19 2.19 -19.11 11.32
CA PRO A 19 1.54 -19.21 12.61
C PRO A 19 2.54 -18.95 13.73
N ALA A 20 2.04 -18.50 14.88
CA ALA A 20 2.79 -18.55 16.12
C ALA A 20 3.08 -20.02 16.47
N GLU A 21 4.31 -20.30 16.87
CA GLU A 21 4.73 -21.61 17.31
C GLU A 21 4.02 -21.96 18.62
N LYS A 22 3.51 -23.20 18.72
CA LYS A 22 2.96 -23.76 19.96
C LYS A 22 3.96 -24.75 20.52
N ILE A 23 4.19 -24.70 21.82
CA ILE A 23 5.01 -25.66 22.55
C ILE A 23 4.07 -26.36 23.52
N ASP A 24 4.04 -27.70 23.48
CA ASP A 24 3.13 -28.53 24.28
C ASP A 24 1.65 -28.13 24.16
N GLY A 25 1.25 -27.72 22.95
CA GLY A 25 -0.13 -27.33 22.64
C GLY A 25 -0.54 -25.92 23.06
N LYS A 26 0.33 -25.18 23.77
CA LYS A 26 0.08 -23.82 24.25
C LYS A 26 0.87 -22.77 23.47
N TYR A 27 0.33 -21.57 23.35
CA TYR A 27 1.09 -20.45 22.84
C TYR A 27 2.04 -19.85 23.88
N PRO A 28 3.19 -19.30 23.48
CA PRO A 28 4.14 -18.67 24.41
C PRO A 28 3.57 -17.53 25.25
N PHE A 29 2.52 -16.86 24.75
CA PHE A 29 1.87 -15.77 25.46
C PHE A 29 0.84 -16.22 26.51
N GLU A 30 0.48 -17.51 26.56
CA GLU A 30 -0.43 -18.06 27.55
C GLU A 30 0.26 -18.30 28.91
N GLU A 31 1.59 -18.32 28.93
CA GLU A 31 2.43 -18.62 30.11
C GLU A 31 3.42 -17.47 30.39
N GLN A 32 2.96 -16.21 30.27
CA GLN A 32 3.80 -15.02 30.52
C GLN A 32 4.07 -14.74 32.00
N ASP A 33 3.47 -15.50 32.91
CA ASP A 33 3.72 -15.48 34.34
C ASP A 33 4.94 -16.32 34.76
N PHE A 34 5.54 -17.08 33.82
CA PHE A 34 6.72 -17.91 34.05
C PHE A 34 7.84 -17.63 33.04
N LEU A 35 9.10 -17.78 33.45
CA LEU A 35 10.25 -17.73 32.54
C LEU A 35 10.67 -19.15 32.15
N HIS A 36 10.60 -19.46 30.87
CA HIS A 36 10.86 -20.78 30.33
C HIS A 36 12.37 -20.99 30.07
N PRO A 37 13.02 -22.00 30.69
CA PRO A 37 14.45 -22.26 30.48
C PRO A 37 14.83 -22.67 29.05
N ASP A 38 13.88 -23.23 28.30
CA ASP A 38 14.00 -23.64 26.90
C ASP A 38 13.72 -22.49 25.92
N ARG A 39 13.44 -21.28 26.41
CA ARG A 39 13.15 -20.10 25.60
C ARG A 39 14.15 -18.98 25.86
N ASN A 40 14.17 -18.02 24.94
CA ASN A 40 15.14 -16.95 24.97
C ASN A 40 14.57 -15.72 25.67
N THR A 41 15.21 -15.31 26.76
CA THR A 41 14.94 -14.08 27.50
C THR A 41 16.22 -13.27 27.56
N GLY A 42 16.15 -11.95 27.37
CA GLY A 42 17.35 -11.13 27.25
C GLY A 42 17.10 -9.72 26.76
N TRP A 43 18.15 -9.09 26.25
CA TRP A 43 18.05 -7.78 25.61
C TRP A 43 19.11 -7.56 24.53
N LEU A 44 18.80 -6.61 23.63
CA LEU A 44 19.71 -6.05 22.65
C LEU A 44 19.93 -4.57 22.98
N ASP A 45 21.18 -4.16 23.16
CA ASP A 45 21.54 -2.74 23.19
C ASP A 45 21.79 -2.27 21.76
N ILE A 46 21.17 -1.15 21.41
CA ILE A 46 21.18 -0.63 20.05
C ILE A 46 21.69 0.80 20.00
N GLN A 47 22.37 1.12 18.91
CA GLN A 47 22.72 2.46 18.50
C GLN A 47 21.98 2.80 17.21
N ILE A 48 21.37 4.00 17.17
CA ILE A 48 20.64 4.48 16.01
C ILE A 48 21.35 5.73 15.47
N THR A 49 21.70 5.73 14.19
CA THR A 49 22.30 6.88 13.50
C THR A 49 21.34 7.45 12.46
N THR A 50 21.04 8.75 12.52
CA THR A 50 20.20 9.40 11.51
C THR A 50 20.96 9.60 10.20
N LEU A 51 20.45 9.05 9.10
CA LEU A 51 21.04 9.19 7.76
C LEU A 51 20.45 10.37 6.99
N THR A 52 19.19 10.69 7.25
CA THR A 52 18.51 11.89 6.72
C THR A 52 17.91 12.71 7.87
N PRO A 53 17.51 13.97 7.63
CA PRO A 53 16.80 14.74 8.65
C PRO A 53 15.58 13.97 9.17
N LEU A 54 15.32 14.09 10.46
CA LEU A 54 14.34 13.26 11.18
C LEU A 54 13.32 14.15 11.88
N TYR A 55 12.05 13.78 11.77
CA TYR A 55 10.98 14.47 12.48
C TYR A 55 10.13 13.46 13.25
N THR A 56 10.08 13.65 14.57
CA THR A 56 9.09 13.07 15.47
C THR A 56 8.28 14.21 16.05
N ARG A 57 6.96 14.04 16.11
CA ARG A 57 6.09 15.03 16.73
C ARG A 57 6.15 14.85 18.25
N GLY A 58 6.39 15.93 19.00
CA GLY A 58 6.19 15.98 20.45
C GLY A 58 4.69 15.94 20.84
N ALA A 59 4.34 16.33 22.06
CA ALA A 59 2.94 16.35 22.52
C ALA A 59 2.07 17.47 21.89
N LYS A 60 2.66 18.33 21.05
CA LYS A 60 2.01 19.52 20.48
C LYS A 60 1.13 19.21 19.26
N LYS A 61 0.11 20.05 19.05
CA LYS A 61 -0.80 19.94 17.89
C LYS A 61 -0.06 20.31 16.59
N PRO A 62 -0.57 19.88 15.42
CA PRO A 62 -0.07 20.42 14.14
C PRO A 62 -0.10 21.96 14.16
N ASN A 63 0.99 22.60 13.72
CA ASN A 63 1.18 24.07 13.66
C ASN A 63 1.34 24.79 14.99
N ASP A 64 1.39 24.06 16.10
CA ASP A 64 1.68 24.60 17.43
C ASP A 64 3.20 24.55 17.65
N ILE A 65 3.88 25.58 17.13
CA ILE A 65 5.34 25.72 17.13
C ILE A 65 5.75 26.62 18.31
N SER A 66 6.73 26.16 19.09
CA SER A 66 7.30 26.92 20.19
C SER A 66 8.08 28.14 19.70
N GLU A 67 8.16 29.17 20.55
CA GLU A 67 9.22 30.19 20.41
C GLU A 67 10.61 29.58 20.64
N ASP A 68 10.72 28.60 21.54
CA ASP A 68 11.94 27.82 21.76
C ASP A 68 11.88 26.48 21.02
N ALA A 69 12.59 26.39 19.90
CA ALA A 69 12.66 25.21 19.05
C ALA A 69 13.12 23.92 19.78
N ALA A 70 13.78 24.03 20.94
CA ALA A 70 14.13 22.88 21.77
C ALA A 70 12.90 22.15 22.34
N GLU A 71 11.75 22.85 22.44
CA GLU A 71 10.49 22.34 23.00
C GLU A 71 9.56 21.73 21.93
N ASP A 72 10.00 21.62 20.67
CA ASP A 72 9.17 21.12 19.56
C ASP A 72 9.36 19.63 19.24
N TYR A 73 10.49 19.06 19.67
CA TYR A 73 10.74 17.62 19.62
C TYR A 73 10.50 16.98 20.99
N PHE A 74 10.41 15.65 21.03
CA PHE A 74 10.17 14.95 22.29
C PHE A 74 11.45 14.86 23.14
N HIS A 75 11.38 15.24 24.43
CA HIS A 75 12.46 15.15 25.43
C HIS A 75 11.88 15.02 26.85
N TYR A 76 12.70 14.65 27.85
CA TYR A 76 12.29 14.53 29.26
C TYR A 76 12.59 15.80 30.09
N GLY A 77 12.48 16.98 29.48
CA GLY A 77 12.83 18.26 30.11
C GLY A 77 14.31 18.65 30.08
N ASP A 78 15.23 17.71 29.88
CA ASP A 78 16.68 17.96 29.71
C ASP A 78 17.08 18.40 28.28
N ARG A 79 16.07 18.64 27.43
CA ARG A 79 16.16 19.10 26.03
C ARG A 79 16.94 18.16 25.10
N ARG A 80 17.35 16.96 25.54
CA ARG A 80 17.95 15.96 24.65
C ARG A 80 16.84 15.31 23.83
N PRO A 81 16.95 15.28 22.48
CA PRO A 81 15.94 14.61 21.68
C PRO A 81 15.80 13.14 22.03
N ILE A 82 14.55 12.66 22.06
CA ILE A 82 14.18 11.28 22.33
C ILE A 82 13.42 10.72 21.14
N LEU A 83 13.79 9.51 20.72
CA LEU A 83 12.98 8.69 19.82
C LEU A 83 12.10 7.77 20.68
N PRO A 84 10.76 7.94 20.69
CA PRO A 84 9.90 7.14 21.56
C PRO A 84 10.01 5.65 21.27
N GLY A 85 10.12 4.82 22.31
CA GLY A 85 10.21 3.36 22.24
C GLY A 85 8.98 2.76 21.55
N SER A 86 7.80 3.37 21.69
CA SER A 86 6.59 2.97 20.96
C SER A 86 6.74 3.13 19.43
N SER A 87 7.43 4.18 18.99
CA SER A 87 7.73 4.42 17.57
C SER A 87 8.82 3.47 17.07
N LEU A 88 9.82 3.17 17.90
CA LEU A 88 10.86 2.17 17.58
C LEU A 88 10.24 0.78 17.44
N ARG A 89 9.34 0.41 18.36
CA ARG A 89 8.54 -0.82 18.28
C ARG A 89 7.76 -0.88 16.98
N GLY A 90 7.09 0.21 16.58
CA GLY A 90 6.36 0.26 15.30
C GLY A 90 7.26 0.12 14.07
N MET A 91 8.45 0.72 14.09
CA MET A 91 9.45 0.60 13.02
C MET A 91 9.92 -0.85 12.87
N VAL A 92 10.35 -1.49 13.96
CA VAL A 92 10.83 -2.87 13.96
C VAL A 92 9.70 -3.84 13.62
N ARG A 93 8.50 -3.67 14.21
CA ARG A 93 7.32 -4.48 13.90
C ARG A 93 6.97 -4.45 12.41
N SER A 94 7.08 -3.29 11.76
CA SER A 94 6.77 -3.18 10.32
C SER A 94 7.73 -3.99 9.44
N VAL A 95 9.01 -4.10 9.80
CA VAL A 95 9.99 -4.92 9.10
C VAL A 95 9.77 -6.40 9.44
N PHE A 96 9.56 -6.69 10.71
CA PHE A 96 9.24 -8.03 11.21
C PHE A 96 8.04 -8.63 10.46
N GLU A 97 6.91 -7.92 10.43
CA GLU A 97 5.70 -8.38 9.73
C GLU A 97 5.91 -8.64 8.23
N ALA A 98 6.84 -7.91 7.58
CA ALA A 98 7.18 -8.13 6.18
C ALA A 98 8.08 -9.38 6.00
N MET A 99 9.02 -9.60 6.92
CA MET A 99 9.88 -10.79 6.95
C MET A 99 9.08 -12.06 7.22
N THR A 100 8.21 -12.04 8.23
CA THR A 100 7.48 -13.21 8.76
C THR A 100 6.17 -13.54 8.04
N MET A 101 5.84 -12.90 6.91
CA MET A 101 4.56 -13.08 6.21
C MET A 101 3.34 -12.85 7.11
N SER A 102 3.43 -11.95 8.09
CA SER A 102 2.34 -11.73 9.05
C SER A 102 1.09 -11.22 8.37
N ARG A 103 -0.07 -11.48 9.00
CA ARG A 103 -1.35 -11.07 8.45
C ARG A 103 -1.44 -9.54 8.35
N MET A 104 -2.17 -9.05 7.36
CA MET A 104 -2.46 -7.61 7.27
C MET A 104 -3.61 -7.25 8.20
N GLU A 105 -3.30 -7.02 9.47
CA GLU A 105 -4.28 -6.76 10.53
C GLU A 105 -5.06 -5.45 10.32
N PHE A 106 -4.36 -4.37 9.94
CA PHE A 106 -4.97 -3.05 9.71
C PHE A 106 -5.50 -2.87 8.29
N LEU A 107 -6.03 -3.94 7.69
CA LEU A 107 -6.67 -3.88 6.40
C LEU A 107 -8.15 -3.55 6.60
N SER A 108 -8.58 -2.40 6.09
CA SER A 108 -10.00 -2.09 6.14
C SER A 108 -10.76 -2.94 5.13
N ASP A 109 -11.70 -3.76 5.59
CA ASP A 109 -12.54 -4.59 4.73
C ASP A 109 -13.69 -3.83 4.06
N ARG A 110 -13.43 -2.58 3.65
CA ARG A 110 -14.41 -1.72 3.00
C ARG A 110 -14.50 -2.02 1.50
N ARG A 111 -15.66 -1.76 0.91
CA ARG A 111 -15.82 -1.68 -0.55
C ARG A 111 -15.48 -0.27 -1.02
N LEU A 112 -14.68 -0.19 -2.08
CA LEU A 112 -14.28 1.08 -2.67
C LEU A 112 -15.31 1.53 -3.71
N PHE A 113 -15.27 2.82 -4.06
CA PHE A 113 -16.20 3.41 -5.02
C PHE A 113 -15.46 3.89 -6.26
N TYR A 114 -16.14 3.83 -7.40
CA TYR A 114 -15.61 4.26 -8.68
C TYR A 114 -16.67 5.02 -9.49
N ARG A 115 -16.19 5.86 -10.40
CA ARG A 115 -17.00 6.58 -11.38
C ARG A 115 -16.10 7.00 -12.52
N SER A 116 -16.38 6.56 -13.74
CA SER A 116 -15.55 6.92 -14.89
C SER A 116 -16.39 7.18 -16.13
N PHE A 117 -16.35 8.43 -16.61
CA PHE A 117 -16.99 8.86 -17.86
C PHE A 117 -15.99 9.34 -18.92
N ALA A 118 -14.76 9.66 -18.52
CA ALA A 118 -13.80 10.42 -19.32
C ALA A 118 -12.37 9.83 -19.30
N GLU A 119 -12.17 8.59 -18.84
CA GLU A 119 -10.83 8.01 -18.73
C GLU A 119 -10.46 7.12 -19.93
N ALA A 120 -9.16 7.08 -20.23
CA ALA A 120 -8.56 6.28 -21.29
C ALA A 120 -8.59 4.76 -21.00
N ALA A 121 -8.85 4.34 -19.76
CA ALA A 121 -8.92 2.93 -19.38
C ALA A 121 -10.32 2.36 -19.65
N GLY A 122 -10.44 1.54 -20.71
CA GLY A 122 -11.72 1.00 -21.18
C GLY A 122 -12.44 0.08 -20.17
N ASN A 123 -11.71 -0.59 -19.30
CA ASN A 123 -12.24 -1.59 -18.36
C ASN A 123 -13.19 -1.01 -17.29
N ILE A 124 -12.84 0.08 -16.61
CA ILE A 124 -13.73 0.70 -15.59
C ILE A 124 -14.91 1.37 -16.27
N ARG A 125 -14.68 2.00 -17.43
CA ARG A 125 -15.75 2.61 -18.19
C ARG A 125 -16.77 1.55 -18.58
N ALA A 126 -16.32 0.41 -19.10
CA ALA A 126 -17.17 -0.73 -19.40
C ALA A 126 -17.90 -1.25 -18.16
N LEU A 127 -17.20 -1.42 -17.03
CA LEU A 127 -17.81 -1.83 -15.75
C LEU A 127 -18.87 -0.84 -15.25
N TYR A 128 -18.61 0.47 -15.36
CA TYR A 128 -19.56 1.49 -14.96
C TYR A 128 -20.77 1.48 -15.89
N GLN A 129 -20.57 1.38 -17.20
CA GLN A 129 -21.64 1.34 -18.19
C GLN A 129 -22.50 0.07 -18.10
N SER A 130 -21.91 -1.08 -17.74
CA SER A 130 -22.65 -2.32 -17.56
C SER A 130 -23.52 -2.30 -16.30
N ARG A 131 -23.07 -1.63 -15.22
CA ARG A 131 -23.82 -1.54 -13.96
C ARG A 131 -24.76 -0.34 -13.88
N PHE A 132 -24.38 0.79 -14.45
CA PHE A 132 -25.22 1.98 -14.51
C PHE A 132 -26.13 1.89 -15.75
N THR A 133 -27.28 1.23 -15.62
CA THR A 133 -28.32 1.28 -16.65
C THR A 133 -29.41 2.25 -16.24
N LYS A 134 -29.85 3.07 -17.20
CA LYS A 134 -30.74 4.20 -16.94
C LYS A 134 -32.17 3.76 -16.58
N ASP A 135 -32.54 2.54 -16.91
CA ASP A 135 -33.86 1.97 -16.60
C ASP A 135 -33.98 1.57 -15.13
N ARG A 136 -32.84 1.30 -14.49
CA ARG A 136 -32.75 1.01 -13.05
C ARG A 136 -32.69 2.29 -12.20
N LEU A 137 -32.58 3.46 -12.82
CA LEU A 137 -32.43 4.73 -12.13
C LEU A 137 -33.79 5.26 -11.65
N CYS A 138 -33.87 5.62 -10.38
CA CYS A 138 -34.97 6.41 -9.83
C CYS A 138 -34.43 7.51 -8.90
N ALA A 139 -35.30 8.41 -8.48
CA ALA A 139 -34.98 9.43 -7.50
C ALA A 139 -36.18 9.76 -6.62
N GLY A 140 -35.91 10.21 -5.41
CA GLY A 140 -36.95 10.43 -4.41
C GLY A 140 -36.44 11.11 -3.16
N GLN A 141 -37.26 11.12 -2.12
CA GLN A 141 -36.90 11.63 -0.80
C GLN A 141 -36.54 10.47 0.13
N LEU A 142 -35.43 10.62 0.86
CA LEU A 142 -35.07 9.68 1.93
C LEU A 142 -35.90 9.95 3.19
N ILE A 143 -36.44 8.90 3.77
CA ILE A 143 -37.14 8.92 5.06
C ILE A 143 -36.51 7.90 5.97
N GLU A 144 -36.38 8.24 7.25
CA GLU A 144 -35.80 7.36 8.26
C GLU A 144 -36.95 6.91 9.17
N ARG A 145 -37.07 5.60 9.38
CA ARG A 145 -38.04 4.98 10.29
C ARG A 145 -37.32 3.84 11.02
N ASP A 146 -37.35 3.85 12.34
CA ASP A 146 -36.74 2.81 13.19
C ASP A 146 -35.26 2.54 12.86
N GLY A 147 -34.49 3.60 12.58
CA GLY A 147 -33.07 3.52 12.21
C GLY A 147 -32.80 2.93 10.82
N ARG A 148 -33.83 2.80 9.97
CA ARG A 148 -33.71 2.33 8.58
C ARG A 148 -34.10 3.44 7.61
N LEU A 149 -33.38 3.52 6.50
CA LEU A 149 -33.66 4.48 5.44
C LEU A 149 -34.52 3.87 4.34
N TYR A 150 -35.46 4.66 3.84
CA TYR A 150 -36.37 4.34 2.74
C TYR A 150 -36.34 5.46 1.72
N LEU A 151 -36.37 5.13 0.43
CA LEU A 151 -36.50 6.09 -0.66
C LEU A 151 -37.96 6.14 -1.12
N LEU A 152 -38.61 7.29 -0.97
CA LEU A 152 -39.94 7.57 -1.49
C LEU A 152 -39.84 8.18 -2.90
N VAL A 153 -40.22 7.40 -3.91
CA VAL A 153 -40.20 7.78 -5.32
C VAL A 153 -41.61 8.19 -5.73
N SER A 154 -41.79 9.47 -6.05
CA SER A 154 -43.08 9.98 -6.54
C SER A 154 -43.47 9.34 -7.87
N GLU A 155 -44.75 8.94 -7.98
CA GLU A 155 -45.35 8.39 -9.19
C GLU A 155 -45.88 9.47 -10.14
N ALA A 156 -45.75 10.76 -9.81
CA ALA A 156 -46.05 11.85 -10.74
C ALA A 156 -45.13 11.85 -11.97
N ALA A 157 -44.00 11.12 -11.92
CA ALA A 157 -43.20 10.77 -13.09
C ALA A 157 -42.65 9.32 -12.95
N PRO A 158 -42.47 8.56 -14.07
CA PRO A 158 -42.07 7.14 -14.05
C PRO A 158 -40.75 6.77 -13.33
N LYS A 159 -39.95 7.75 -12.91
CA LYS A 159 -38.68 7.57 -12.17
C LYS A 159 -38.54 8.49 -10.96
N GLY A 160 -39.61 9.22 -10.59
CA GLY A 160 -39.61 10.22 -9.51
C GLY A 160 -38.79 11.49 -9.79
N PHE A 161 -38.32 11.70 -11.02
CA PHE A 161 -37.67 12.94 -11.42
C PHE A 161 -37.96 13.31 -12.88
N VAL A 162 -37.77 14.59 -13.19
CA VAL A 162 -37.91 15.18 -14.52
C VAL A 162 -36.64 15.93 -14.91
N LEU A 163 -36.53 16.28 -16.20
CA LEU A 163 -35.44 17.14 -16.70
C LEU A 163 -35.94 18.53 -17.06
N VAL A 164 -35.16 19.52 -16.70
CA VAL A 164 -35.38 20.93 -17.07
C VAL A 164 -34.18 21.40 -17.89
N SER A 165 -34.43 22.22 -18.91
CA SER A 165 -33.37 22.76 -19.76
C SER A 165 -32.46 23.73 -18.99
N ALA A 166 -31.18 23.76 -19.33
CA ALA A 166 -30.25 24.69 -18.68
C ALA A 166 -30.57 26.17 -18.96
N SER A 167 -31.15 26.49 -20.12
CA SER A 167 -31.62 27.84 -20.44
C SER A 167 -32.71 28.30 -19.49
N GLU A 168 -33.65 27.41 -19.16
CA GLU A 168 -34.75 27.72 -18.25
C GLU A 168 -34.30 27.91 -16.80
N VAL A 169 -33.35 27.08 -16.34
CA VAL A 169 -32.70 27.26 -15.03
C VAL A 169 -31.96 28.60 -14.96
N ARG A 170 -31.20 28.96 -16.00
CA ARG A 170 -30.46 30.23 -16.05
C ARG A 170 -31.39 31.44 -16.08
N ALA A 171 -32.49 31.36 -16.82
CA ALA A 171 -33.51 32.41 -16.84
C ALA A 171 -34.17 32.59 -15.46
N ASP A 172 -34.44 31.51 -14.74
CA ASP A 172 -34.93 31.57 -13.35
C ASP A 172 -33.90 32.20 -12.40
N TRP A 173 -32.62 31.84 -12.52
CA TRP A 173 -31.55 32.46 -11.73
C TRP A 173 -31.40 33.96 -11.99
N GLN A 174 -31.45 34.38 -13.25
CA GLN A 174 -31.39 35.80 -13.63
C GLN A 174 -32.57 36.58 -13.03
N ARG A 175 -33.80 36.06 -13.16
CA ARG A 175 -35.00 36.68 -12.58
C ARG A 175 -34.92 36.86 -11.07
N ARG A 176 -34.17 36.01 -10.38
CA ARG A 176 -34.05 36.01 -8.92
C ARG A 176 -32.75 36.64 -8.40
N GLY A 177 -31.90 37.20 -9.28
CA GLY A 177 -30.62 37.80 -8.89
C GLY A 177 -29.62 36.80 -8.27
N MET A 178 -29.62 35.56 -8.75
CA MET A 178 -28.81 34.47 -8.18
C MET A 178 -27.60 34.11 -9.05
N HIS A 179 -26.45 33.84 -8.40
CA HIS A 179 -25.19 33.56 -9.11
C HIS A 179 -24.47 32.25 -8.74
N GLU A 180 -24.67 31.63 -7.56
CA GLU A 180 -24.07 30.32 -7.22
C GLU A 180 -24.85 29.58 -6.11
N TYR A 181 -25.04 28.25 -6.19
CA TYR A 181 -25.50 27.42 -5.05
C TYR A 181 -25.01 25.96 -5.10
N PRO A 182 -24.59 25.36 -3.95
CA PRO A 182 -24.31 23.93 -3.83
C PRO A 182 -25.43 23.08 -3.17
N ALA A 183 -26.64 23.59 -2.94
CA ALA A 183 -27.73 22.87 -2.27
C ALA A 183 -28.95 22.62 -3.18
N PRO A 184 -29.70 21.50 -3.01
CA PRO A 184 -30.98 21.28 -3.66
C PRO A 184 -31.97 22.42 -3.40
N ARG A 185 -32.77 22.79 -4.41
CA ARG A 185 -33.62 23.98 -4.39
C ARG A 185 -35.08 23.63 -4.64
N ASP A 186 -35.97 24.17 -3.82
CA ASP A 186 -37.41 24.03 -4.04
C ASP A 186 -37.85 24.75 -5.32
N VAL A 187 -38.51 24.02 -6.20
CA VAL A 187 -39.09 24.51 -7.45
C VAL A 187 -40.48 23.89 -7.66
N GLN A 188 -41.24 24.51 -8.55
CA GLN A 188 -42.50 23.97 -9.04
C GLN A 188 -42.36 23.67 -10.53
N VAL A 189 -42.87 22.53 -10.97
CA VAL A 189 -42.73 22.08 -12.35
C VAL A 189 -44.05 21.63 -12.96
N THR A 190 -44.10 21.66 -14.30
CA THR A 190 -45.16 21.06 -15.13
C THR A 190 -44.49 20.19 -16.18
N THR A 191 -44.88 18.92 -16.26
CA THR A 191 -44.40 17.99 -17.28
C THR A 191 -44.93 18.36 -18.65
N THR A 192 -44.07 18.26 -19.67
CA THR A 192 -44.46 18.40 -21.07
C THR A 192 -44.73 17.02 -21.69
N SER A 193 -45.27 16.99 -22.91
CA SER A 193 -45.39 15.77 -23.71
C SER A 193 -44.04 15.23 -24.20
N GLN A 194 -42.96 16.01 -24.09
CA GLN A 194 -41.63 15.60 -24.52
C GLN A 194 -40.95 14.70 -23.50
N GLN A 195 -40.23 13.70 -24.00
CA GLN A 195 -39.37 12.84 -23.19
C GLN A 195 -37.92 12.92 -23.64
N HIS A 196 -37.01 12.86 -22.67
CA HIS A 196 -35.58 12.77 -22.96
C HIS A 196 -35.24 11.37 -23.45
N ARG A 197 -35.05 11.24 -24.78
CA ARG A 197 -34.79 9.97 -25.49
C ARG A 197 -33.82 9.03 -24.78
N MET A 198 -32.73 9.56 -24.23
CA MET A 198 -31.69 8.75 -23.61
C MET A 198 -32.01 8.29 -22.19
N LEU A 199 -32.89 8.97 -21.45
CA LEU A 199 -33.18 8.67 -20.03
C LEU A 199 -34.59 8.11 -19.84
N GLY A 200 -35.48 8.27 -20.82
CA GLY A 200 -36.88 7.88 -20.72
C GLY A 200 -37.64 8.64 -19.62
N VAL A 201 -37.28 9.91 -19.39
CA VAL A 201 -37.94 10.77 -18.39
C VAL A 201 -38.57 11.97 -19.06
N ALA A 202 -39.66 12.47 -18.48
CA ALA A 202 -40.35 13.65 -18.97
C ALA A 202 -39.45 14.89 -18.90
N VAL A 203 -39.57 15.74 -19.92
CA VAL A 203 -39.05 17.11 -19.88
C VAL A 203 -40.11 17.99 -19.22
N ALA A 204 -39.71 18.88 -18.33
CA ALA A 204 -40.59 19.76 -17.58
C ALA A 204 -40.17 21.23 -17.69
N ARG A 205 -41.11 22.12 -17.42
CA ARG A 205 -40.87 23.56 -17.27
C ARG A 205 -40.84 23.96 -15.79
N LEU A 206 -40.08 25.00 -15.42
CA LEU A 206 -40.00 25.59 -14.07
C LEU A 206 -41.18 26.51 -13.76
N GLN A 207 -42.37 26.03 -14.05
CA GLN A 207 -43.65 26.67 -13.76
C GLN A 207 -44.64 25.54 -13.51
N GLY A 208 -45.60 25.72 -12.60
CA GLY A 208 -46.60 24.69 -12.33
C GLY A 208 -46.94 24.51 -10.87
N SER A 209 -47.48 23.33 -10.58
CA SER A 209 -47.98 22.92 -9.26
C SER A 209 -47.33 21.66 -8.70
N ILE A 210 -46.46 20.99 -9.46
CA ILE A 210 -45.76 19.78 -8.96
C ILE A 210 -44.50 20.23 -8.22
N PRO A 211 -44.43 20.07 -6.88
CA PRO A 211 -43.25 20.46 -6.13
C PRO A 211 -42.08 19.51 -6.42
N GLY A 212 -40.86 20.07 -6.44
CA GLY A 212 -39.64 19.28 -6.60
C GLY A 212 -38.38 20.00 -6.09
N TRP A 213 -37.28 19.25 -6.03
CA TRP A 213 -35.94 19.76 -5.74
C TRP A 213 -35.09 19.80 -7.00
N LEU A 214 -34.73 20.99 -7.45
CA LEU A 214 -33.74 21.20 -8.49
C LEU A 214 -32.35 20.81 -7.96
N ILE A 215 -31.72 19.83 -8.60
CA ILE A 215 -30.40 19.31 -8.24
C ILE A 215 -29.33 20.03 -9.04
N VAL A 216 -28.44 20.75 -8.33
CA VAL A 216 -27.34 21.52 -8.91
C VAL A 216 -26.00 20.87 -8.53
N PRO A 217 -25.40 20.05 -9.41
CA PRO A 217 -24.14 19.37 -9.12
C PRO A 217 -22.93 20.32 -9.23
N GLY A 218 -22.75 21.22 -8.25
CA GLY A 218 -21.60 22.15 -8.15
C GLY A 218 -21.71 23.39 -9.05
N ARG A 219 -20.61 24.17 -9.18
CA ARG A 219 -20.57 25.40 -9.99
C ARG A 219 -20.93 25.10 -11.46
N ASP A 220 -21.94 25.78 -12.02
CA ASP A 220 -22.27 25.76 -13.45
C ASP A 220 -21.34 26.72 -14.23
N VAL A 221 -20.02 26.60 -14.03
CA VAL A 221 -19.03 27.34 -14.82
C VAL A 221 -18.49 26.40 -15.88
N PRO A 222 -18.73 26.65 -17.19
CA PRO A 222 -18.07 25.89 -18.24
C PRO A 222 -16.56 26.04 -18.04
N LYS A 223 -15.85 24.94 -17.84
CA LYS A 223 -14.38 24.97 -17.95
C LYS A 223 -14.02 25.43 -19.37
N LYS A 224 -12.93 26.19 -19.53
CA LYS A 224 -12.46 26.66 -20.85
C LYS A 224 -12.39 25.45 -21.81
N GLY A 225 -13.18 25.46 -22.89
CA GLY A 225 -13.29 24.35 -23.86
C GLY A 225 -14.25 23.19 -23.50
N GLY A 226 -15.01 23.28 -22.40
CA GLY A 226 -15.98 22.25 -21.99
C GLY A 226 -17.37 22.45 -22.60
N ALA A 227 -18.05 21.34 -22.92
CA ALA A 227 -19.44 21.37 -23.36
C ALA A 227 -20.34 21.97 -22.27
N GLN A 228 -21.21 22.92 -22.65
CA GLN A 228 -22.19 23.48 -21.72
C GLN A 228 -23.19 22.40 -21.27
N ARG A 229 -23.58 22.45 -19.99
CA ARG A 229 -24.66 21.61 -19.45
C ARG A 229 -25.95 21.94 -20.18
N LYS A 230 -26.64 20.90 -20.66
CA LYS A 230 -27.92 21.03 -21.38
C LYS A 230 -29.14 20.82 -20.49
N TRP A 231 -29.02 20.01 -19.43
CA TRP A 231 -30.13 19.57 -18.59
C TRP A 231 -29.78 19.58 -17.10
N PHE A 232 -30.76 19.92 -16.27
CA PHE A 232 -30.76 19.75 -14.83
C PHE A 232 -31.86 18.75 -14.42
N GLN A 233 -31.67 18.11 -13.27
CA GLN A 233 -32.63 17.16 -12.72
C GLN A 233 -33.49 17.86 -11.67
N VAL A 234 -34.80 17.60 -11.68
CA VAL A 234 -35.71 17.97 -10.58
C VAL A 234 -36.29 16.69 -9.98
N ILE A 235 -35.93 16.39 -8.74
CA ILE A 235 -36.49 15.25 -7.99
C ILE A 235 -37.86 15.68 -7.46
N LEU A 236 -38.92 14.94 -7.78
CA LEU A 236 -40.27 15.29 -7.38
C LEU A 236 -40.47 15.00 -5.89
N LYS A 237 -41.16 15.93 -5.23
CA LYS A 237 -41.51 15.83 -3.81
C LYS A 237 -42.63 14.82 -3.58
N PRO A 238 -42.58 14.01 -2.50
CA PRO A 238 -43.63 13.03 -2.23
C PRO A 238 -44.94 13.65 -1.70
N GLU A 239 -44.91 14.88 -1.16
CA GLU A 239 -46.07 15.50 -0.54
C GLU A 239 -47.24 15.66 -1.52
N GLY A 240 -48.40 15.11 -1.16
CA GLY A 240 -49.61 15.15 -1.98
C GLY A 240 -49.60 14.23 -3.22
N GLN A 241 -48.63 13.31 -3.32
CA GLN A 241 -48.44 12.45 -4.48
C GLN A 241 -48.43 10.97 -4.07
N ARG A 242 -48.89 10.09 -4.96
CA ARG A 242 -48.66 8.65 -4.79
C ARG A 242 -47.15 8.37 -4.90
N CYS A 243 -46.65 7.50 -4.03
CA CYS A 243 -45.24 7.19 -3.95
C CYS A 243 -45.02 5.69 -3.88
N ARG A 244 -43.98 5.22 -4.58
CA ARG A 244 -43.42 3.90 -4.39
C ARG A 244 -42.25 3.98 -3.42
N GLU A 245 -42.22 3.07 -2.46
CA GLU A 245 -41.20 3.01 -1.43
C GLU A 245 -40.18 1.91 -1.71
N TYR A 246 -38.89 2.22 -1.48
CA TYR A 246 -37.81 1.25 -1.53
C TYR A 246 -36.98 1.31 -0.26
N ALA A 247 -36.82 0.18 0.42
CA ALA A 247 -35.88 0.09 1.53
C ALA A 247 -34.44 0.27 1.01
N VAL A 248 -33.65 1.10 1.69
CA VAL A 248 -32.22 1.26 1.43
C VAL A 248 -31.47 0.27 2.33
N PRO A 249 -30.77 -0.73 1.75
CA PRO A 249 -29.99 -1.67 2.55
C PRO A 249 -28.97 -0.96 3.43
N LYS A 250 -28.80 -1.44 4.66
CA LYS A 250 -27.90 -0.84 5.66
C LYS A 250 -26.46 -0.76 5.14
N ASP A 251 -25.99 -1.83 4.51
CA ASP A 251 -24.64 -1.91 3.92
C ASP A 251 -24.43 -0.89 2.79
N VAL A 252 -25.44 -0.68 1.92
CA VAL A 252 -25.40 0.35 0.86
C VAL A 252 -25.22 1.74 1.45
N TYR A 253 -25.93 2.03 2.54
CA TYR A 253 -25.85 3.34 3.21
C TYR A 253 -24.53 3.54 3.95
N GLU A 254 -24.07 2.55 4.70
CA GLU A 254 -22.79 2.61 5.43
C GLU A 254 -21.60 2.75 4.47
N ASP A 255 -21.60 2.01 3.36
CA ASP A 255 -20.61 2.14 2.29
C ASP A 255 -20.59 3.56 1.70
N TYR A 256 -21.77 4.16 1.47
CA TYR A 256 -21.89 5.54 0.99
C TYR A 256 -21.26 6.56 1.96
N LEU A 257 -21.57 6.44 3.26
CA LEU A 257 -21.00 7.31 4.30
C LEU A 257 -19.49 7.13 4.42
N ASN A 258 -19.00 5.90 4.32
CA ASN A 258 -17.57 5.59 4.37
C ASN A 258 -16.84 6.16 3.15
N TRP A 259 -17.40 6.04 1.95
CA TRP A 259 -16.87 6.68 0.75
C TRP A 259 -16.79 8.19 0.90
N GLY A 260 -17.87 8.83 1.33
CA GLY A 260 -17.91 10.28 1.47
C GLY A 260 -16.93 10.79 2.54
N ALA A 261 -16.78 10.07 3.66
CA ALA A 261 -15.78 10.38 4.67
C ALA A 261 -14.34 10.29 4.12
N MET A 262 -14.05 9.32 3.25
CA MET A 262 -12.73 9.25 2.57
C MET A 262 -12.53 10.36 1.55
N ALA A 263 -13.58 10.69 0.77
CA ALA A 263 -13.49 11.65 -0.32
C ALA A 263 -13.49 13.12 0.17
N HIS A 264 -14.15 13.38 1.29
CA HIS A 264 -14.46 14.73 1.79
C HIS A 264 -14.12 14.96 3.27
N GLY A 265 -13.50 13.98 3.94
CA GLY A 265 -13.17 14.01 5.37
C GLY A 265 -14.35 13.67 6.27
N ASN A 266 -14.09 13.46 7.57
CA ASN A 266 -15.09 13.00 8.55
C ASN A 266 -16.31 13.93 8.68
N ARG A 267 -16.16 15.22 8.36
CA ARG A 267 -17.27 16.19 8.32
C ARG A 267 -18.37 15.79 7.34
N PHE A 268 -18.09 14.92 6.36
CA PHE A 268 -19.09 14.36 5.44
C PHE A 268 -20.23 13.63 6.15
N LYS A 269 -19.96 13.00 7.31
CA LYS A 269 -20.97 12.26 8.08
C LYS A 269 -21.95 13.16 8.84
N THR A 270 -21.85 14.48 8.66
CA THR A 270 -22.72 15.45 9.34
C THR A 270 -23.82 15.96 8.41
N PRO A 271 -25.03 16.26 8.92
CA PRO A 271 -26.12 16.81 8.13
C PRO A 271 -25.81 18.10 7.37
N LYS A 272 -24.78 18.85 7.79
CA LYS A 272 -24.35 20.10 7.16
C LYS A 272 -23.47 19.89 5.92
N ALA A 273 -23.03 18.67 5.64
CA ALA A 273 -22.15 18.42 4.50
C ALA A 273 -22.93 18.49 3.16
N PRO A 274 -22.38 19.12 2.10
CA PRO A 274 -23.10 19.44 0.86
C PRO A 274 -23.52 18.24 -0.02
N ARG A 275 -23.45 17.01 0.50
CA ARG A 275 -23.88 15.76 -0.16
C ARG A 275 -24.34 14.71 0.85
N PHE A 276 -24.55 15.08 2.10
CA PHE A 276 -25.02 14.11 3.10
C PHE A 276 -26.44 13.64 2.73
N LEU A 277 -26.65 12.33 2.76
CA LEU A 277 -27.93 11.70 2.47
C LEU A 277 -28.54 11.23 3.78
N GLY A 278 -29.29 12.10 4.47
CA GLY A 278 -29.99 11.77 5.71
C GLY A 278 -31.50 11.80 5.55
N HIS A 279 -32.21 11.75 6.68
CA HIS A 279 -33.65 12.00 6.72
C HIS A 279 -34.02 13.28 5.95
N ARG A 280 -35.05 13.19 5.09
CA ARG A 280 -35.58 14.23 4.18
C ARG A 280 -34.67 14.66 3.03
N ALA A 281 -33.49 14.07 2.86
CA ALA A 281 -32.61 14.43 1.77
C ALA A 281 -33.14 13.92 0.41
N PRO A 282 -33.08 14.72 -0.67
CA PRO A 282 -33.33 14.23 -2.02
C PRO A 282 -32.16 13.35 -2.48
N ALA A 283 -32.46 12.19 -3.06
CA ALA A 283 -31.46 11.21 -3.47
C ALA A 283 -31.83 10.53 -4.79
N PHE A 284 -30.80 10.15 -5.54
CA PHE A 284 -30.90 9.19 -6.63
C PHE A 284 -30.57 7.80 -6.11
N ALA A 285 -31.18 6.78 -6.70
CA ALA A 285 -30.85 5.39 -6.48
C ALA A 285 -30.79 4.60 -7.79
N LEU A 286 -29.95 3.56 -7.80
CA LEU A 286 -30.04 2.48 -8.76
C LEU A 286 -30.69 1.28 -8.10
N LEU A 287 -31.76 0.80 -8.71
CA LEU A 287 -32.44 -0.41 -8.31
C LEU A 287 -31.71 -1.64 -8.85
N SER A 288 -31.98 -2.83 -8.31
CA SER A 288 -31.58 -4.12 -8.87
C SER A 288 -32.21 -4.37 -10.24
N SER A 289 -31.72 -5.37 -10.98
CA SER A 289 -32.25 -5.71 -12.32
C SER A 289 -33.73 -6.10 -12.31
N ASP A 290 -34.25 -6.62 -11.20
CA ASP A 290 -35.67 -6.92 -11.00
C ASP A 290 -36.49 -5.72 -10.48
N GLY A 291 -35.84 -4.57 -10.25
CA GLY A 291 -36.46 -3.35 -9.78
C GLY A 291 -37.00 -3.39 -8.34
N LYS A 292 -36.53 -4.32 -7.50
CA LYS A 292 -37.05 -4.52 -6.14
C LYS A 292 -36.19 -3.92 -5.03
N GLN A 293 -34.87 -3.85 -5.21
CA GLN A 293 -33.93 -3.46 -4.15
C GLN A 293 -33.06 -2.30 -4.58
N VAL A 294 -32.64 -1.45 -3.64
CA VAL A 294 -31.65 -0.39 -3.90
C VAL A 294 -30.24 -0.98 -3.84
N GLU A 295 -29.47 -0.85 -4.92
CA GLU A 295 -28.07 -1.31 -4.99
C GLU A 295 -27.05 -0.18 -4.83
N ALA A 296 -27.42 1.05 -5.15
CA ALA A 296 -26.58 2.22 -4.98
C ALA A 296 -27.43 3.48 -4.73
N ILE A 297 -26.86 4.44 -4.00
CA ILE A 297 -27.46 5.75 -3.74
C ILE A 297 -26.46 6.88 -4.03
N GLY A 298 -26.97 8.07 -4.34
CA GLY A 298 -26.13 9.24 -4.49
C GLY A 298 -26.90 10.56 -4.56
N ALA A 299 -26.25 11.64 -4.12
CA ALA A 299 -26.80 12.99 -4.19
C ALA A 299 -26.92 13.55 -5.62
N ASN A 300 -26.36 12.87 -6.62
CA ASN A 300 -26.41 13.26 -8.02
C ASN A 300 -26.68 12.04 -8.90
N MET A 301 -27.39 12.24 -10.02
CA MET A 301 -27.75 11.18 -10.98
C MET A 301 -26.55 10.32 -11.39
N MET A 302 -25.44 10.96 -11.76
CA MET A 302 -24.20 10.26 -12.12
C MET A 302 -23.38 9.98 -10.85
N MET A 303 -23.87 9.05 -10.03
CA MET A 303 -23.29 8.69 -8.73
C MET A 303 -22.03 7.82 -8.87
N HIS A 304 -21.24 7.75 -7.79
CA HIS A 304 -20.19 6.73 -7.70
C HIS A 304 -20.84 5.39 -7.36
N LEU A 305 -20.37 4.32 -7.99
CA LEU A 305 -20.81 2.96 -7.70
C LEU A 305 -19.80 2.28 -6.79
N ARG A 306 -20.28 1.43 -5.90
CA ARG A 306 -19.42 0.57 -5.09
C ARG A 306 -18.94 -0.64 -5.90
N TYR A 307 -17.72 -1.07 -5.67
CA TYR A 307 -17.26 -2.41 -6.07
C TYR A 307 -18.02 -3.47 -5.29
N GLU A 308 -18.20 -4.66 -5.87
CA GLU A 308 -18.79 -5.81 -5.17
C GLU A 308 -17.78 -6.47 -4.23
N THR A 309 -16.51 -6.43 -4.60
CA THR A 309 -15.38 -7.00 -3.85
C THR A 309 -14.78 -5.96 -2.90
N SER A 310 -14.55 -6.35 -1.64
CA SER A 310 -13.86 -5.54 -0.64
C SER A 310 -12.33 -5.64 -0.76
N ILE A 311 -11.61 -4.76 -0.06
CA ILE A 311 -10.15 -4.87 0.02
C ILE A 311 -9.73 -6.18 0.71
N GLY A 312 -10.46 -6.63 1.75
CA GLY A 312 -10.19 -7.89 2.43
C GLY A 312 -10.33 -9.08 1.50
N LYS A 313 -11.34 -9.08 0.62
CA LYS A 313 -11.47 -10.16 -0.37
C LYS A 313 -10.33 -10.20 -1.39
N ALA A 314 -9.80 -9.03 -1.79
CA ALA A 314 -8.60 -8.98 -2.64
C ALA A 314 -7.33 -9.44 -1.91
N TYR A 315 -7.26 -9.26 -0.59
CA TYR A 315 -6.19 -9.81 0.25
C TYR A 315 -6.31 -11.33 0.42
N GLU A 316 -7.50 -11.86 0.67
CA GLU A 316 -7.74 -13.31 0.72
C GLU A 316 -7.31 -14.01 -0.57
N ARG A 317 -7.56 -13.40 -1.73
CA ARG A 317 -7.11 -13.93 -3.03
C ARG A 317 -5.58 -13.94 -3.19
N SER A 318 -4.85 -13.17 -2.39
CA SER A 318 -3.39 -13.21 -2.35
C SER A 318 -2.84 -14.37 -1.54
N LEU A 319 -3.67 -15.06 -0.75
CA LEU A 319 -3.28 -16.20 0.09
C LEU A 319 -3.67 -17.52 -0.57
N THR A 320 -2.88 -18.56 -0.33
CA THR A 320 -3.26 -19.94 -0.62
C THR A 320 -4.53 -20.31 0.18
N PRO A 321 -5.50 -21.03 -0.41
CA PRO A 321 -6.70 -21.45 0.31
C PRO A 321 -6.39 -22.10 1.66
N GLY A 322 -7.10 -21.69 2.72
CA GLY A 322 -6.90 -22.18 4.09
C GLY A 322 -5.83 -21.43 4.89
N SER A 323 -4.88 -20.73 4.26
CA SER A 323 -3.83 -19.96 4.95
C SER A 323 -4.37 -18.80 5.80
N ALA A 324 -5.60 -18.35 5.55
CA ALA A 324 -6.24 -17.30 6.33
C ALA A 324 -6.71 -17.76 7.74
N ASN A 325 -6.82 -19.08 7.95
CA ASN A 325 -7.37 -19.67 9.18
C ASN A 325 -6.36 -19.77 10.34
N VAL A 326 -5.23 -19.05 10.25
CA VAL A 326 -4.29 -18.92 11.36
C VAL A 326 -4.93 -18.06 12.45
N ASP A 327 -5.06 -18.62 13.65
CA ASP A 327 -5.61 -17.90 14.82
C ASP A 327 -4.68 -16.77 15.28
N VAL A 328 -3.42 -17.12 15.59
CA VAL A 328 -2.38 -16.17 15.99
C VAL A 328 -1.17 -16.33 15.08
N ASP A 329 -0.74 -15.24 14.45
CA ASP A 329 0.51 -15.20 13.68
C ASP A 329 1.72 -14.83 14.56
N MET A 330 2.92 -15.09 14.05
CA MET A 330 4.17 -14.84 14.79
C MET A 330 4.31 -13.38 15.27
N ALA A 331 3.90 -12.38 14.49
CA ALA A 331 4.02 -10.98 14.91
C ALA A 331 3.03 -10.65 16.03
N GLN A 332 1.81 -11.21 15.99
CA GLN A 332 0.85 -11.06 17.08
C GLN A 332 1.35 -11.73 18.37
N SER A 333 2.02 -12.88 18.27
CA SER A 333 2.63 -13.57 19.41
C SER A 333 3.77 -12.77 20.05
N VAL A 334 4.61 -12.11 19.25
CA VAL A 334 5.79 -11.38 19.73
C VAL A 334 5.43 -9.96 20.18
N PHE A 335 4.74 -9.20 19.33
CA PHE A 335 4.43 -7.79 19.59
C PHE A 335 3.09 -7.61 20.32
N GLY A 336 2.27 -8.65 20.46
CA GLY A 336 0.93 -8.55 21.02
C GLY A 336 -0.13 -8.11 20.00
N ARG A 337 -1.38 -8.30 20.41
CA ARG A 337 -2.61 -8.08 19.64
C ARG A 337 -3.62 -7.38 20.51
N VAL A 338 -4.25 -6.34 19.97
CA VAL A 338 -5.44 -5.73 20.59
C VAL A 338 -6.62 -5.95 19.66
N ARG A 339 -7.65 -6.67 20.12
CA ARG A 339 -8.94 -6.74 19.40
C ARG A 339 -9.85 -5.64 19.90
N GLU A 340 -10.34 -4.81 18.98
CA GLU A 340 -11.30 -3.74 19.24
C GLU A 340 -12.73 -4.19 18.91
N GLY A 341 -13.71 -3.75 19.70
CA GLY A 341 -15.14 -4.05 19.51
C GLY A 341 -15.85 -4.39 20.82
N ASN A 342 -17.16 -4.14 20.90
CA ASN A 342 -17.95 -4.40 22.11
C ASN A 342 -17.97 -5.88 22.53
N ASP A 343 -17.72 -6.80 21.59
CA ASP A 343 -17.69 -8.25 21.83
C ASP A 343 -16.28 -8.81 22.08
N ALA A 344 -15.23 -7.96 22.06
CA ALA A 344 -13.85 -8.40 22.27
C ALA A 344 -13.64 -8.80 23.74
N LYS A 345 -13.32 -10.07 24.00
CA LYS A 345 -13.08 -10.57 25.35
C LYS A 345 -11.66 -10.21 25.79
N ARG A 346 -11.42 -10.12 27.10
CA ARG A 346 -10.07 -9.94 27.65
C ARG A 346 -9.11 -11.06 27.21
N THR A 347 -9.63 -12.27 27.03
CA THR A 347 -8.90 -13.45 26.53
C THR A 347 -8.47 -13.34 25.07
N ASP A 348 -9.03 -12.40 24.29
CA ASP A 348 -8.65 -12.18 22.89
C ASP A 348 -7.42 -11.26 22.74
N GLN A 349 -7.02 -10.61 23.85
CA GLN A 349 -5.92 -9.66 23.93
C GLN A 349 -4.61 -10.40 24.20
N ILE A 350 -3.56 -10.10 23.43
CA ILE A 350 -2.25 -10.72 23.57
C ILE A 350 -1.25 -9.65 24.01
N ARG A 351 -0.58 -9.86 25.14
CA ARG A 351 0.46 -8.95 25.65
C ARG A 351 1.77 -9.14 24.87
N SER A 352 2.44 -8.03 24.59
CA SER A 352 3.77 -8.01 23.96
C SER A 352 4.82 -8.71 24.83
N ARG A 353 5.68 -9.51 24.21
CA ARG A 353 6.88 -10.12 24.83
C ARG A 353 8.16 -9.37 24.51
N VAL A 354 8.04 -8.26 23.76
CA VAL A 354 9.15 -7.34 23.45
C VAL A 354 8.86 -5.94 23.98
N PHE A 355 9.88 -5.30 24.52
CA PHE A 355 9.79 -4.00 25.20
C PHE A 355 10.90 -3.07 24.70
N PHE A 356 10.51 -1.91 24.19
CA PHE A 356 11.42 -0.94 23.61
C PHE A 356 11.57 0.24 24.58
N GLN A 357 12.80 0.52 25.00
CA GLN A 357 13.11 1.76 25.71
C GLN A 357 13.14 2.93 24.73
N ASP A 358 12.94 4.13 25.27
CA ASP A 358 13.12 5.39 24.56
C ASP A 358 14.61 5.56 24.17
N ALA A 359 14.88 5.94 22.92
CA ALA A 359 16.24 6.17 22.47
C ALA A 359 16.66 7.61 22.74
N ILE A 360 17.73 7.80 23.49
CA ILE A 360 18.17 9.12 23.96
C ILE A 360 19.34 9.60 23.11
N CYS A 361 19.27 10.83 22.62
CA CYS A 361 20.36 11.46 21.86
C CYS A 361 21.54 11.78 22.78
N ASN A 362 22.76 11.65 22.26
CA ASN A 362 23.96 12.10 22.96
C ASN A 362 24.21 13.62 22.86
N GLN A 363 23.39 14.34 22.10
CA GLN A 363 23.49 15.78 21.85
C GLN A 363 22.19 16.49 22.26
N VAL A 364 22.28 17.81 22.42
CA VAL A 364 21.19 18.71 22.83
C VAL A 364 21.06 19.89 21.86
N ALA A 365 19.92 20.57 21.85
CA ALA A 365 19.76 21.82 21.10
C ALA A 365 20.80 22.89 21.50
N PRO A 366 21.17 23.79 20.56
CA PRO A 366 20.70 23.87 19.18
C PRO A 366 21.41 22.91 18.21
N ALA A 367 22.46 22.21 18.65
CA ALA A 367 23.32 21.39 17.79
C ALA A 367 22.60 20.23 17.07
N VAL A 368 21.42 19.82 17.56
CA VAL A 368 20.59 18.76 16.99
C VAL A 368 19.63 19.23 15.89
N LEU A 369 19.40 20.53 15.76
CA LEU A 369 18.45 21.09 14.80
C LEU A 369 19.04 21.05 13.39
N LEU A 370 18.18 20.84 12.39
CA LEU A 370 18.59 20.85 10.98
C LEU A 370 19.20 22.19 10.56
N ASP A 371 18.60 23.28 11.02
CA ASP A 371 19.00 24.66 10.73
C ASP A 371 18.71 25.50 11.97
N PRO A 372 19.69 25.70 12.87
CA PRO A 372 19.48 26.47 14.10
C PRO A 372 19.06 27.93 13.87
N GLY A 373 19.45 28.54 12.74
CA GLY A 373 19.10 29.93 12.43
C GLY A 373 17.67 30.08 11.90
N ASN A 374 17.14 29.03 11.27
CA ASN A 374 15.74 28.95 10.86
C ASN A 374 15.17 27.54 11.13
N PRO A 375 14.82 27.22 12.38
CA PRO A 375 14.52 25.85 12.80
C PRO A 375 13.16 25.34 12.30
N VAL A 376 12.24 26.24 12.00
CA VAL A 376 10.89 25.90 11.55
C VAL A 376 10.90 25.74 10.03
N LYS A 377 10.40 24.61 9.54
CA LYS A 377 10.31 24.30 8.12
C LYS A 377 8.89 23.97 7.71
N VAL A 378 8.58 24.26 6.45
CA VAL A 378 7.33 23.89 5.78
C VAL A 378 7.60 22.71 4.85
N PRO A 379 7.04 21.52 5.12
CA PRO A 379 7.16 20.38 4.22
C PRO A 379 6.32 20.61 2.95
N ASP A 380 6.77 20.05 1.83
CA ASP A 380 5.97 20.05 0.59
C ASP A 380 4.55 19.49 0.83
N VAL A 381 3.52 20.19 0.34
CA VAL A 381 2.10 19.82 0.57
C VAL A 381 1.78 18.48 -0.08
N LEU A 382 1.26 17.55 0.72
CA LEU A 382 0.98 16.19 0.29
C LEU A 382 -0.51 15.98 0.02
N SER A 383 -0.82 15.42 -1.14
CA SER A 383 -2.12 14.84 -1.40
C SER A 383 -2.22 13.45 -0.76
N GLY A 384 -3.33 13.19 -0.07
CA GLY A 384 -3.62 11.88 0.50
C GLY A 384 -3.81 10.79 -0.56
N PRO A 385 -3.76 9.50 -0.15
CA PRO A 385 -3.98 8.37 -1.05
C PRO A 385 -5.35 8.51 -1.75
N LYS A 386 -5.41 8.19 -3.04
CA LYS A 386 -6.67 8.17 -3.81
C LYS A 386 -7.17 6.72 -3.89
N PRO A 387 -8.26 6.37 -3.19
CA PRO A 387 -8.77 4.99 -3.16
C PRO A 387 -9.16 4.44 -4.55
N THR A 388 -9.38 5.32 -5.52
CA THR A 388 -9.67 4.97 -6.92
C THR A 388 -8.43 4.55 -7.72
N ALA A 389 -7.22 4.60 -7.14
CA ALA A 389 -5.95 4.27 -7.79
C ALA A 389 -5.58 2.79 -7.71
N PHE A 390 -6.53 1.92 -8.07
CA PHE A 390 -6.30 0.47 -8.08
C PHE A 390 -5.06 0.07 -8.91
N GLN A 391 -4.64 0.86 -9.92
CA GLN A 391 -3.47 0.57 -10.75
C GLN A 391 -2.15 0.48 -9.98
N VAL A 392 -2.06 1.14 -8.81
CA VAL A 392 -0.88 1.09 -7.94
C VAL A 392 -1.09 0.26 -6.68
N TYR A 393 -2.35 -0.04 -6.31
CA TYR A 393 -2.68 -0.80 -5.09
C TYR A 393 -2.95 -2.29 -5.35
N LEU A 394 -3.24 -2.68 -6.59
CA LEU A 394 -3.31 -4.08 -7.02
C LEU A 394 -2.02 -4.44 -7.76
N ARG A 395 -1.54 -5.67 -7.56
CA ARG A 395 -0.40 -6.22 -8.31
C ARG A 395 -0.81 -6.42 -9.77
N GLN A 396 -0.18 -5.71 -10.70
CA GLN A 396 -0.45 -5.83 -12.13
C GLN A 396 0.64 -5.22 -13.00
N ASP A 397 0.90 -5.89 -14.12
CA ASP A 397 1.99 -5.58 -15.05
C ASP A 397 1.45 -5.39 -16.49
N ALA A 398 0.12 -5.42 -16.64
CA ALA A 398 -0.56 -5.56 -17.93
C ALA A 398 -1.10 -4.23 -18.49
N ARG A 399 -1.36 -4.22 -19.81
CA ARG A 399 -2.08 -3.14 -20.49
C ARG A 399 -3.52 -3.04 -20.03
N ASP A 400 -4.14 -4.20 -19.86
CA ASP A 400 -5.50 -4.35 -19.38
C ASP A 400 -5.45 -4.48 -17.87
N LEU A 401 -5.63 -3.35 -17.22
CA LEU A 401 -5.53 -3.25 -15.77
C LEU A 401 -6.67 -4.04 -15.10
N ALA A 402 -6.36 -4.71 -13.98
CA ALA A 402 -7.39 -5.30 -13.14
C ALA A 402 -8.00 -4.22 -12.25
N HIS A 403 -9.30 -4.31 -11.93
CA HIS A 403 -9.95 -3.49 -10.90
C HIS A 403 -10.38 -4.38 -9.73
N TRP A 404 -10.91 -3.81 -8.64
CA TRP A 404 -11.24 -4.58 -7.42
C TRP A 404 -12.20 -5.76 -7.66
N ASP A 405 -13.14 -5.64 -8.59
CA ASP A 405 -14.04 -6.75 -8.97
C ASP A 405 -13.44 -7.78 -9.94
N SER A 406 -12.23 -7.57 -10.45
CA SER A 406 -11.57 -8.55 -11.31
C SER A 406 -11.21 -9.79 -10.47
N LYS A 407 -11.50 -10.99 -10.96
CA LYS A 407 -11.21 -12.25 -10.24
C LYS A 407 -9.71 -12.44 -9.96
N SER A 408 -8.84 -11.90 -10.82
CA SER A 408 -7.39 -11.90 -10.68
C SER A 408 -6.84 -10.81 -9.75
N ALA A 409 -7.69 -9.94 -9.19
CA ALA A 409 -7.23 -8.83 -8.38
C ALA A 409 -6.64 -9.31 -7.05
N THR A 410 -5.33 -9.13 -6.90
CA THR A 410 -4.57 -9.34 -5.68
C THR A 410 -3.92 -8.03 -5.23
N ILE A 411 -3.83 -7.80 -3.93
CA ILE A 411 -3.21 -6.58 -3.41
C ILE A 411 -1.70 -6.51 -3.71
N ALA A 412 -1.16 -5.31 -3.87
CA ALA A 412 0.27 -5.09 -4.16
C ALA A 412 1.16 -5.50 -2.98
N GLY A 413 0.69 -5.28 -1.74
CA GLY A 413 1.31 -5.79 -0.52
C GLY A 413 1.43 -4.77 0.61
N ARG A 414 2.48 -4.88 1.41
CA ARG A 414 2.81 -3.97 2.53
C ARG A 414 3.53 -2.73 2.00
N LYS A 415 2.92 -1.56 2.18
CA LYS A 415 3.47 -0.29 1.73
C LYS A 415 4.74 0.06 2.52
N MET A 416 5.83 0.32 1.81
CA MET A 416 7.11 0.80 2.33
C MET A 416 7.54 2.05 1.58
N TYR A 417 8.40 2.87 2.18
CA TYR A 417 8.90 4.11 1.57
C TYR A 417 10.35 3.96 1.14
N TRP A 418 10.68 4.50 -0.04
CA TRP A 418 12.05 4.51 -0.52
C TRP A 418 12.95 5.41 0.35
N HIS A 419 14.21 5.01 0.50
CA HIS A 419 15.24 5.91 0.98
C HIS A 419 15.55 6.98 -0.07
N ARG A 420 15.87 8.19 0.39
CA ARG A 420 16.26 9.33 -0.45
C ARG A 420 17.56 9.91 0.07
N SER A 421 18.28 10.61 -0.79
CA SER A 421 19.52 11.27 -0.35
C SER A 421 19.24 12.30 0.76
N PRO A 422 20.23 12.59 1.63
CA PRO A 422 20.10 13.62 2.65
C PRO A 422 19.74 15.00 2.07
N SER A 423 20.31 15.34 0.90
CA SER A 423 20.03 16.58 0.19
C SER A 423 18.59 16.63 -0.35
N ALA A 424 18.09 15.56 -0.98
CA ALA A 424 16.72 15.52 -1.45
C ALA A 424 15.69 15.56 -0.31
N ALA A 425 15.99 14.90 0.81
CA ALA A 425 15.17 14.93 2.02
C ALA A 425 15.13 16.33 2.66
N ALA A 426 16.27 17.01 2.75
CA ALA A 426 16.36 18.39 3.23
C ALA A 426 15.69 19.38 2.26
N GLY A 427 15.86 19.19 0.94
CA GLY A 427 15.28 20.06 -0.09
C GLY A 427 13.74 20.05 -0.16
N ALA A 428 13.11 19.01 0.41
CA ALA A 428 11.65 18.93 0.59
C ALA A 428 11.13 19.76 1.78
N LEU A 429 12.03 20.40 2.54
CA LEU A 429 11.74 21.25 3.68
C LEU A 429 12.04 22.70 3.31
N LYS A 430 10.99 23.50 3.10
CA LYS A 430 11.09 24.91 2.72
C LYS A 430 11.25 25.80 3.95
N PRO A 431 11.97 26.93 3.85
CA PRO A 431 12.09 27.90 4.93
C PRO A 431 10.76 28.61 5.21
N ASP A 432 9.97 28.86 4.15
CA ASP A 432 8.74 29.63 4.21
C ASP A 432 7.58 28.92 3.52
N VAL A 433 6.37 29.41 3.79
CA VAL A 433 5.15 28.97 3.12
C VAL A 433 5.19 29.42 1.65
N PRO A 434 5.01 28.50 0.68
CA PRO A 434 4.91 28.89 -0.72
C PRO A 434 3.70 29.81 -0.98
N GLU A 435 3.86 30.81 -1.85
CA GLU A 435 2.77 31.72 -2.24
C GLU A 435 1.55 30.95 -2.80
N GLY A 436 0.35 31.34 -2.37
CA GLY A 436 -0.92 30.77 -2.87
C GLY A 436 -1.40 29.47 -2.22
N VAL A 437 -0.72 28.98 -1.17
CA VAL A 437 -1.18 27.81 -0.38
C VAL A 437 -2.12 28.26 0.74
N SER A 438 -3.32 27.65 0.83
CA SER A 438 -4.28 27.93 1.90
C SER A 438 -3.78 27.47 3.27
N ASP A 439 -3.98 28.27 4.32
CA ASP A 439 -3.60 27.98 5.71
C ASP A 439 -4.06 26.61 6.22
N THR A 440 -5.20 26.12 5.72
CA THR A 440 -5.75 24.81 6.08
C THR A 440 -4.91 23.61 5.59
N GLN A 441 -3.92 23.85 4.72
CA GLN A 441 -3.06 22.81 4.12
C GLN A 441 -1.61 22.89 4.59
N ILE A 442 -1.26 23.88 5.41
CA ILE A 442 0.10 24.12 5.85
C ILE A 442 0.36 23.33 7.12
N THR A 443 1.47 22.60 7.14
CA THR A 443 2.05 22.02 8.35
C THR A 443 3.39 22.69 8.61
N ARG A 444 3.67 23.16 9.82
CA ARG A 444 5.02 23.60 10.23
C ARG A 444 5.67 22.53 11.10
N ILE A 445 6.97 22.30 10.94
CA ILE A 445 7.73 21.30 11.70
C ILE A 445 9.13 21.79 12.06
N THR A 446 9.70 21.24 13.13
CA THR A 446 11.06 21.53 13.59
C THR A 446 11.89 20.23 13.50
N PRO A 447 12.58 19.97 12.38
CA PRO A 447 13.27 18.71 12.14
C PRO A 447 14.67 18.66 12.77
N LEU A 448 15.07 17.46 13.21
CA LEU A 448 16.43 17.15 13.64
C LEU A 448 17.34 16.90 12.43
N LYS A 449 18.63 17.22 12.56
CA LYS A 449 19.64 17.00 11.51
C LYS A 449 19.97 15.51 11.31
N ALA A 450 20.63 15.22 10.20
CA ALA A 450 21.30 13.94 9.97
C ALA A 450 22.61 13.84 10.79
N GLY A 451 23.12 12.62 10.99
CA GLY A 451 24.37 12.35 11.72
C GLY A 451 24.23 12.33 13.25
N LEU A 452 23.00 12.31 13.78
CA LEU A 452 22.76 12.19 15.22
C LEU A 452 22.79 10.74 15.65
N THR A 453 23.27 10.50 16.87
CA THR A 453 23.35 9.17 17.47
C THR A 453 22.44 9.08 18.70
N PHE A 454 21.69 7.99 18.77
CA PHE A 454 20.80 7.65 19.88
C PHE A 454 21.12 6.26 20.41
N LYS A 455 20.93 6.04 21.71
CA LYS A 455 21.09 4.70 22.33
C LYS A 455 19.79 4.26 22.99
N ALA A 456 19.46 2.98 22.85
CA ALA A 456 18.29 2.36 23.47
C ALA A 456 18.55 0.89 23.76
N ARG A 457 17.64 0.28 24.53
CA ARG A 457 17.59 -1.16 24.80
C ARG A 457 16.27 -1.76 24.37
N ILE A 458 16.33 -2.92 23.73
CA ILE A 458 15.18 -3.78 23.41
C ILE A 458 15.24 -5.00 24.32
N ARG A 459 14.28 -5.15 25.24
CA ARG A 459 14.14 -6.33 26.10
C ARG A 459 13.16 -7.31 25.49
N PHE A 460 13.36 -8.60 25.72
CA PHE A 460 12.48 -9.66 25.26
C PHE A 460 12.40 -10.81 26.25
N GLU A 461 11.26 -11.49 26.28
CA GLU A 461 10.96 -12.56 27.22
C GLU A 461 10.36 -13.77 26.49
N ASN A 462 10.84 -14.97 26.83
CA ASN A 462 10.30 -16.24 26.37
C ASN A 462 10.14 -16.37 24.84
N LEU A 463 11.04 -15.81 24.04
CA LEU A 463 10.99 -15.96 22.58
C LEU A 463 11.47 -17.35 22.16
N THR A 464 10.77 -17.99 21.22
CA THR A 464 11.31 -19.20 20.56
C THR A 464 12.52 -18.82 19.70
N ASP A 465 13.29 -19.82 19.25
CA ASP A 465 14.49 -19.58 18.43
C ASP A 465 14.15 -18.85 17.14
N ALA A 466 13.06 -19.25 16.47
CA ALA A 466 12.61 -18.57 15.26
C ALA A 466 12.12 -17.15 15.53
N GLU A 467 11.47 -16.90 16.68
CA GLU A 467 11.01 -15.56 17.07
C GLU A 467 12.18 -14.63 17.41
N LEU A 468 13.20 -15.12 18.13
CA LEU A 468 14.43 -14.37 18.40
C LEU A 468 15.19 -14.07 17.11
N GLY A 469 15.33 -15.06 16.22
CA GLY A 469 15.95 -14.88 14.91
C GLY A 469 15.25 -13.82 14.07
N ALA A 470 13.91 -13.84 14.03
CA ALA A 470 13.11 -12.85 13.32
C ALA A 470 13.23 -11.45 13.94
N LEU A 471 13.25 -11.34 15.27
CA LEU A 471 13.44 -10.07 15.97
C LEU A 471 14.81 -9.48 15.65
N TYR A 472 15.87 -10.28 15.77
CA TYR A 472 17.23 -9.86 15.47
C TYR A 472 17.37 -9.41 14.01
N ALA A 473 16.87 -10.20 13.06
CA ALA A 473 16.87 -9.87 11.63
C ALA A 473 16.13 -8.55 11.31
N SER A 474 15.10 -8.23 12.09
CA SER A 474 14.31 -7.00 11.90
C SER A 474 14.95 -5.77 12.52
N VAL A 475 15.81 -5.95 13.52
CA VAL A 475 16.53 -4.87 14.22
C VAL A 475 17.87 -4.59 13.55
N HIS A 476 18.71 -5.62 13.38
CA HIS A 476 20.03 -5.52 12.77
C HIS A 476 19.91 -5.90 11.29
N LEU A 477 19.93 -4.91 10.39
CA LEU A 477 19.87 -5.16 8.95
C LEU A 477 21.29 -5.39 8.38
N PRO A 478 21.40 -6.07 7.23
CA PRO A 478 22.66 -6.16 6.49
C PRO A 478 23.29 -4.79 6.20
N SER A 479 24.62 -4.80 6.01
CA SER A 479 25.34 -3.59 5.61
C SER A 479 24.74 -2.98 4.33
N GLY A 480 24.69 -1.64 4.29
CA GLY A 480 24.09 -0.90 3.20
C GLY A 480 22.56 -0.84 3.21
N MET A 481 21.90 -1.34 4.26
CA MET A 481 20.47 -1.16 4.51
C MET A 481 20.18 -0.22 5.68
N ALA A 482 18.95 0.30 5.72
CA ALA A 482 18.47 1.23 6.73
C ALA A 482 16.98 1.02 7.02
N HIS A 483 16.53 1.58 8.15
CA HIS A 483 15.11 1.63 8.51
C HIS A 483 14.51 3.00 8.20
N LYS A 484 13.17 3.03 8.16
CA LYS A 484 12.38 4.26 8.07
C LYS A 484 11.63 4.56 9.36
N PHE A 485 12.03 5.62 10.03
CA PHE A 485 11.50 6.09 11.31
C PHE A 485 10.76 7.43 11.18
N GLY A 486 9.85 7.71 12.12
CA GLY A 486 9.22 9.04 12.24
C GLY A 486 8.24 9.41 11.13
N MET A 487 7.95 10.71 11.04
CA MET A 487 7.03 11.30 10.07
C MET A 487 7.77 11.83 8.82
N GLY A 488 7.03 12.20 7.77
CA GLY A 488 7.64 12.72 6.53
C GLY A 488 8.40 11.68 5.70
N LYS A 489 8.13 10.39 5.90
CA LYS A 489 8.78 9.27 5.18
C LYS A 489 8.70 9.42 3.65
N ASN A 490 7.58 9.90 3.13
CA ASN A 490 7.34 10.12 1.71
C ASN A 490 8.17 11.26 1.11
N MET A 491 8.69 12.17 1.94
CA MET A 491 9.61 13.22 1.51
C MET A 491 11.06 12.77 1.57
N GLY A 492 11.35 11.62 2.18
CA GLY A 492 12.71 11.12 2.38
C GLY A 492 13.24 11.25 3.80
N LEU A 493 12.48 11.86 4.71
CA LEU A 493 12.88 12.00 6.12
C LEU A 493 13.00 10.65 6.84
N GLY A 494 13.76 10.65 7.93
CA GLY A 494 13.81 9.57 8.91
C GLY A 494 14.42 8.27 8.40
N SER A 495 15.36 8.31 7.46
CA SER A 495 16.23 7.15 7.22
C SER A 495 17.20 7.03 8.39
N VAL A 496 17.27 5.85 9.02
CA VAL A 496 18.16 5.60 10.15
C VAL A 496 18.88 4.27 9.99
N ARG A 497 20.16 4.21 10.39
CA ARG A 497 20.86 2.93 10.58
C ARG A 497 20.70 2.50 12.03
N VAL A 498 20.45 1.21 12.25
CA VAL A 498 20.35 0.62 13.58
C VAL A 498 21.41 -0.48 13.69
N ASP A 499 22.33 -0.30 14.61
CA ASP A 499 23.41 -1.21 14.91
C ASP A 499 23.13 -1.84 16.28
N VAL A 500 23.16 -3.17 16.39
CA VAL A 500 23.16 -3.86 17.69
C VAL A 500 24.59 -3.81 18.22
N THR A 501 24.80 -3.09 19.32
CA THR A 501 26.13 -2.87 19.91
C THR A 501 26.47 -3.93 20.94
N ASP A 502 25.45 -4.50 21.59
CA ASP A 502 25.62 -5.60 22.55
C ASP A 502 24.35 -6.44 22.62
N ALA A 503 24.50 -7.70 23.03
CA ALA A 503 23.40 -8.65 23.20
C ALA A 503 23.65 -9.53 24.42
N VAL A 504 22.62 -9.66 25.27
CA VAL A 504 22.68 -10.44 26.50
C VAL A 504 21.49 -11.38 26.56
N LEU A 505 21.75 -12.64 26.90
CA LEU A 505 20.72 -13.64 27.22
C LEU A 505 20.74 -13.94 28.71
N VAL A 506 19.59 -14.40 29.21
CA VAL A 506 19.41 -14.77 30.61
C VAL A 506 19.29 -16.29 30.71
N ASP A 507 20.26 -16.93 31.36
CA ASP A 507 20.10 -18.26 31.92
C ASP A 507 19.18 -18.16 33.14
N VAL A 508 17.91 -18.51 32.92
CA VAL A 508 16.85 -18.45 33.93
C VAL A 508 17.19 -19.34 35.12
N ARG A 509 17.74 -20.54 34.90
CA ARG A 509 18.03 -21.47 36.01
C ARG A 509 19.16 -20.92 36.87
N ALA A 510 20.27 -20.53 36.26
CA ALA A 510 21.40 -19.96 36.99
C ALA A 510 20.99 -18.71 37.79
N ARG A 511 20.17 -17.84 37.18
CA ARG A 511 19.69 -16.59 37.79
C ARG A 511 18.85 -16.78 39.04
N TYR A 512 18.07 -17.85 39.14
CA TYR A 512 17.25 -18.15 40.32
C TYR A 512 17.94 -19.08 41.33
N LEU A 513 19.07 -19.70 40.96
CA LEU A 513 19.84 -20.58 41.84
C LEU A 513 20.93 -19.84 42.64
N ALA A 514 21.31 -18.62 42.26
CA ALA A 514 22.29 -17.82 42.99
C ALA A 514 21.93 -16.33 43.00
N ALA A 515 22.39 -15.62 44.04
CA ALA A 515 22.18 -14.18 44.19
C ALA A 515 23.36 -13.38 43.60
N GLY A 516 23.05 -12.34 42.84
CA GLY A 516 24.02 -11.40 42.28
C GLY A 516 23.48 -10.69 41.03
N SER A 517 23.98 -9.49 40.73
CA SER A 517 23.48 -8.68 39.61
C SER A 517 23.75 -9.32 38.25
N ASP A 518 24.87 -10.04 38.14
CA ASP A 518 25.37 -10.59 36.87
C ASP A 518 25.12 -12.11 36.75
N VAL A 519 24.51 -12.72 37.77
CA VAL A 519 24.23 -14.16 37.79
C VAL A 519 23.22 -14.51 36.69
N GLY A 520 23.60 -15.50 35.88
CA GLY A 520 22.79 -15.96 34.77
C GLY A 520 22.76 -15.01 33.58
N LEU A 521 23.63 -14.00 33.51
CA LEU A 521 23.81 -13.21 32.29
C LEU A 521 24.84 -13.89 31.39
N VAL A 522 24.44 -14.17 30.15
CA VAL A 522 25.28 -14.72 29.10
C VAL A 522 25.51 -13.62 28.06
N ALA A 523 26.77 -13.39 27.68
CA ALA A 523 27.18 -12.36 26.72
C ALA A 523 28.33 -12.87 25.83
N GLY A 524 28.79 -12.05 24.87
CA GLY A 524 29.93 -12.37 24.02
C GLY A 524 29.67 -13.50 23.02
N ASP A 525 30.68 -14.34 22.78
CA ASP A 525 30.64 -15.37 21.73
C ASP A 525 29.51 -16.38 21.91
N ALA A 526 29.20 -16.77 23.15
CA ALA A 526 28.09 -17.69 23.45
C ALA A 526 26.73 -17.13 22.99
N VAL A 527 26.48 -15.82 23.22
CA VAL A 527 25.24 -15.17 22.72
C VAL A 527 25.27 -15.07 21.21
N ARG A 528 26.43 -14.76 20.61
CA ARG A 528 26.58 -14.68 19.15
C ARG A 528 26.23 -16.01 18.49
N GLU A 529 26.73 -17.12 19.01
CA GLU A 529 26.40 -18.48 18.54
C GLU A 529 24.90 -18.77 18.66
N ARG A 530 24.30 -18.41 19.80
CA ARG A 530 22.85 -18.60 20.02
C ARG A 530 22.01 -17.77 19.04
N LEU A 531 22.42 -16.53 18.74
CA LEU A 531 21.77 -15.69 17.74
C LEU A 531 21.92 -16.27 16.32
N ILE A 532 23.06 -16.88 15.97
CA ILE A 532 23.24 -17.57 14.68
C ILE A 532 22.27 -18.75 14.58
N GLN A 533 22.16 -19.56 15.63
CA GLN A 533 21.22 -20.69 15.67
C GLN A 533 19.76 -20.21 15.53
N ALA A 534 19.37 -19.18 16.28
CA ALA A 534 18.05 -18.56 16.22
C ALA A 534 17.73 -18.01 14.83
N TYR A 535 18.68 -17.30 14.20
CA TYR A 535 18.55 -16.82 12.82
C TYR A 535 18.38 -17.98 11.82
N GLY A 536 19.18 -19.04 11.95
CA GLY A 536 19.04 -20.25 11.14
C GLY A 536 17.68 -20.93 11.29
N ALA A 537 17.15 -21.01 12.52
CA ALA A 537 15.82 -21.55 12.79
C ALA A 537 14.73 -20.71 12.10
N PHE A 538 14.85 -19.38 12.15
CA PHE A 538 13.94 -18.47 11.44
C PHE A 538 13.99 -18.66 9.92
N VAL A 539 15.18 -18.73 9.33
CA VAL A 539 15.34 -18.95 7.88
C VAL A 539 14.72 -20.28 7.47
N ARG A 540 14.99 -21.37 8.20
CA ARG A 540 14.42 -22.69 7.92
C ARG A 540 12.88 -22.73 8.04
N LEU A 541 12.32 -22.00 9.01
CA LEU A 541 10.87 -21.87 9.17
C LEU A 541 10.22 -21.26 7.92
N LEU A 542 10.84 -20.22 7.36
CA LEU A 542 10.36 -19.57 6.15
C LEU A 542 10.64 -20.38 4.89
N PHE A 543 11.84 -20.94 4.79
CA PHE A 543 12.41 -21.60 3.61
C PHE A 543 13.18 -22.87 4.04
N ARG A 544 12.50 -24.04 4.02
CA ARG A 544 13.03 -25.31 4.56
C ARG A 544 14.49 -25.64 4.16
N ASN A 545 14.87 -25.35 2.92
CA ASN A 545 16.18 -25.70 2.36
C ASN A 545 17.05 -24.48 2.04
N SER A 546 16.86 -23.35 2.73
CA SER A 546 17.67 -22.14 2.52
C SER A 546 18.60 -21.88 3.68
N THR A 547 19.81 -21.43 3.36
CA THR A 547 20.80 -20.90 4.31
C THR A 547 20.76 -19.38 4.40
N THR A 548 19.90 -18.72 3.61
CA THR A 548 19.81 -17.26 3.56
C THR A 548 18.37 -16.77 3.60
N LEU A 549 18.14 -15.65 4.28
CA LEU A 549 16.84 -15.00 4.28
C LEU A 549 16.57 -14.35 2.91
N TRP A 550 17.60 -13.83 2.23
CA TRP A 550 17.45 -12.85 1.16
C TRP A 550 17.32 -13.45 -0.25
N ALA A 551 17.35 -14.77 -0.41
CA ALA A 551 17.23 -15.42 -1.73
C ALA A 551 15.81 -15.44 -2.30
N ASN A 552 14.77 -15.30 -1.47
CA ASN A 552 13.39 -15.36 -1.94
C ASN A 552 12.94 -14.04 -2.60
N ARG A 553 12.17 -14.10 -3.69
CA ARG A 553 11.66 -12.90 -4.40
C ARG A 553 10.97 -11.86 -3.51
N ARG A 554 10.23 -12.27 -2.46
CA ARG A 554 9.63 -11.33 -1.49
C ARG A 554 10.71 -10.65 -0.65
N MET A 555 11.70 -11.40 -0.19
CA MET A 555 12.80 -10.86 0.62
C MET A 555 13.71 -9.97 -0.21
N ILE A 556 13.91 -10.26 -1.50
CA ILE A 556 14.57 -9.34 -2.44
C ILE A 556 13.76 -8.03 -2.58
N ALA A 557 12.43 -8.09 -2.67
CA ALA A 557 11.61 -6.89 -2.72
C ALA A 557 11.68 -6.09 -1.41
N LEU A 558 11.69 -6.75 -0.25
CA LEU A 558 11.90 -6.11 1.05
C LEU A 558 13.29 -5.47 1.13
N ALA A 559 14.33 -6.20 0.76
CA ALA A 559 15.70 -5.72 0.72
C ALA A 559 15.85 -4.49 -0.18
N ALA A 560 15.23 -4.48 -1.36
CA ALA A 560 15.20 -3.32 -2.23
C ALA A 560 14.60 -2.09 -1.51
N MET A 561 13.50 -2.27 -0.78
CA MET A 561 12.88 -1.17 -0.01
C MET A 561 13.72 -0.70 1.18
N LEU A 562 14.52 -1.58 1.79
CA LEU A 562 15.39 -1.28 2.93
C LEU A 562 16.80 -0.82 2.51
N SER A 563 17.17 -0.97 1.24
CA SER A 563 18.50 -0.63 0.73
C SER A 563 18.73 0.86 0.81
N TRP A 564 19.76 1.27 1.54
CA TRP A 564 20.29 2.61 1.55
C TRP A 564 21.26 2.82 0.40
N ASP A 565 22.26 1.95 0.25
CA ASP A 565 23.30 2.10 -0.79
C ASP A 565 22.77 1.75 -2.18
N GLY A 566 21.91 0.72 -2.26
CA GLY A 566 21.23 0.28 -3.48
C GLY A 566 19.91 0.99 -3.79
N ARG A 567 19.62 2.13 -3.13
CA ARG A 567 18.36 2.87 -3.33
C ARG A 567 18.26 3.41 -4.77
N PRO A 568 17.04 3.52 -5.35
CA PRO A 568 16.87 4.17 -6.64
C PRO A 568 17.24 5.66 -6.57
N SER A 569 17.37 6.30 -7.73
CA SER A 569 17.63 7.75 -7.77
C SER A 569 16.46 8.55 -7.18
N ASP A 570 16.75 9.75 -6.68
CA ASP A 570 15.72 10.63 -6.11
C ASP A 570 14.64 11.02 -7.13
N ASP A 571 14.98 11.02 -8.44
CA ASP A 571 14.06 11.33 -9.55
C ASP A 571 13.10 10.17 -9.86
N GLU A 572 13.56 8.93 -9.74
CA GLU A 572 12.73 7.72 -9.94
C GLU A 572 11.69 7.56 -8.84
N THR A 573 12.00 8.07 -7.65
CA THR A 573 11.18 7.97 -6.44
C THR A 573 10.52 9.29 -6.06
N GLN A 574 10.68 10.33 -6.89
CA GLN A 574 10.07 11.63 -6.65
C GLN A 574 8.55 11.50 -6.63
N GLN A 575 7.93 12.22 -5.69
CA GLN A 575 6.49 12.40 -5.68
C GLN A 575 6.08 13.36 -6.80
N VAL A 576 5.63 12.82 -7.93
CA VAL A 576 5.12 13.63 -9.06
C VAL A 576 3.68 14.04 -8.79
N GLY A 577 3.31 15.24 -9.26
CA GLY A 577 1.95 15.78 -9.17
C GLY A 577 0.87 14.81 -9.68
N PHE A 578 -0.24 14.74 -8.94
CA PHE A 578 -1.32 13.78 -9.15
C PHE A 578 -2.00 13.86 -10.54
N SER A 579 -1.88 14.97 -11.28
CA SER A 579 -2.61 15.20 -12.54
C SER A 579 -2.05 14.43 -13.73
N ASP A 580 -0.76 14.10 -13.71
CA ASP A 580 -0.07 13.71 -14.94
C ASP A 580 -0.02 12.19 -15.10
N GLN A 581 0.26 11.45 -14.02
CA GLN A 581 0.36 9.98 -14.07
C GLN A 581 -1.00 9.27 -13.97
N TRP A 582 -1.97 9.87 -13.27
CA TRP A 582 -3.30 9.30 -13.06
C TRP A 582 -4.07 9.14 -14.37
N LYS A 583 -4.02 10.16 -15.24
CA LYS A 583 -4.75 10.17 -16.52
C LYS A 583 -4.40 8.97 -17.39
N TYR A 584 -3.14 8.55 -17.32
CA TYR A 584 -2.60 7.44 -18.11
C TYR A 584 -2.51 6.12 -17.35
N ARG A 585 -2.99 6.08 -16.10
CA ARG A 585 -3.07 4.87 -15.27
C ARG A 585 -1.76 4.08 -15.19
N TRP A 586 -0.63 4.76 -15.05
CA TRP A 586 0.66 4.09 -14.92
C TRP A 586 0.71 3.18 -13.69
N THR A 587 1.24 1.97 -13.87
CA THR A 587 1.45 0.99 -12.80
C THR A 587 2.76 1.25 -12.08
N LEU A 588 2.91 0.73 -10.86
CA LEU A 588 4.20 0.75 -10.18
C LEU A 588 5.14 -0.28 -10.80
N GLN A 589 6.41 0.10 -10.97
CA GLN A 589 7.46 -0.85 -11.29
C GLN A 589 7.80 -1.68 -10.04
N SER A 590 8.11 -2.96 -10.22
CA SER A 590 8.48 -3.85 -9.10
C SER A 590 9.66 -3.27 -8.31
N PRO A 591 9.65 -3.34 -6.96
CA PRO A 591 10.79 -2.94 -6.14
C PRO A 591 12.09 -3.64 -6.54
N THR A 592 12.01 -4.91 -6.95
CA THR A 592 13.16 -5.73 -7.37
C THR A 592 13.83 -5.24 -8.65
N VAL A 593 13.16 -4.40 -9.44
CA VAL A 593 13.71 -3.82 -10.67
C VAL A 593 14.27 -2.42 -10.41
N LEU A 594 13.60 -1.65 -9.56
CA LEU A 594 14.03 -0.30 -9.19
C LEU A 594 15.20 -0.30 -8.19
N GLY A 595 15.11 -1.13 -7.16
CA GLY A 595 16.14 -1.27 -6.14
C GLY A 595 17.27 -2.18 -6.62
N ARG A 596 18.51 -1.75 -6.40
CA ARG A 596 19.72 -2.48 -6.79
C ARG A 596 20.19 -3.33 -5.61
N SER A 597 19.49 -4.43 -5.34
CA SER A 597 19.68 -5.28 -4.16
C SER A 597 20.40 -6.60 -4.48
N HIS A 598 21.55 -6.56 -5.16
CA HIS A 598 22.30 -7.77 -5.53
C HIS A 598 23.39 -8.07 -4.50
N GLY A 599 23.63 -9.37 -4.21
CA GLY A 599 24.76 -9.82 -3.38
C GLY A 599 24.63 -9.52 -1.88
N ILE A 600 23.41 -9.42 -1.36
CA ILE A 600 23.17 -9.18 0.07
C ILE A 600 23.62 -10.40 0.87
N MET A 601 24.59 -10.19 1.75
CA MET A 601 25.01 -11.18 2.73
C MET A 601 24.12 -11.09 3.97
N ASP A 602 23.77 -12.24 4.54
CA ASP A 602 23.08 -12.27 5.82
C ASP A 602 23.93 -11.65 6.93
N VAL A 603 23.26 -11.09 7.94
CA VAL A 603 23.91 -10.49 9.11
C VAL A 603 24.65 -11.56 9.93
N LEU A 604 24.11 -12.79 9.94
CA LEU A 604 24.67 -13.94 10.61
C LEU A 604 24.78 -15.08 9.59
N PRO A 605 25.99 -15.59 9.27
CA PRO A 605 26.15 -16.69 8.33
C PRO A 605 25.56 -17.97 8.92
N VAL A 606 24.73 -18.66 8.14
CA VAL A 606 24.16 -19.96 8.52
C VAL A 606 24.93 -21.06 7.79
N SER A 607 25.58 -21.94 8.54
CA SER A 607 26.21 -23.14 7.96
C SER A 607 25.12 -24.08 7.41
N PRO A 608 25.36 -24.76 6.28
CA PRO A 608 24.55 -25.92 5.89
C PRO A 608 24.57 -26.94 7.05
N SER A 609 23.41 -27.44 7.46
CA SER A 609 23.35 -28.45 8.53
C SER A 609 24.05 -29.74 8.09
N SER A 610 24.93 -30.26 8.94
CA SER A 610 25.50 -31.62 8.85
C SER A 610 24.48 -32.73 9.15
N ASP A 611 23.30 -32.37 9.66
CA ASP A 611 22.30 -33.34 10.10
C ASP A 611 21.33 -33.72 8.97
N VAL A 612 21.87 -34.39 7.95
CA VAL A 612 21.12 -35.31 7.08
C VAL A 612 22.05 -36.49 6.73
N GLU A 613 22.42 -37.28 7.73
CA GLU A 613 22.87 -38.65 7.50
C GLU A 613 21.73 -39.61 7.85
N GLY A 614 21.31 -40.40 6.85
CA GLY A 614 20.58 -41.66 7.07
C GLY A 614 19.11 -41.69 6.64
N GLY A 615 18.86 -42.05 5.39
CA GLY A 615 17.55 -42.49 4.89
C GLY A 615 17.39 -42.27 3.39
N GLU A 616 17.82 -43.25 2.59
CA GLU A 616 17.91 -43.22 1.12
C GLU A 616 16.63 -42.75 0.37
N PRO A 617 16.81 -42.17 -0.84
CA PRO A 617 15.79 -42.10 -1.87
C PRO A 617 15.91 -43.30 -2.85
N ASP A 618 14.90 -44.16 -2.93
CA ASP A 618 14.66 -44.96 -4.15
C ASP A 618 13.19 -45.37 -4.26
N ASP A 619 12.52 -44.84 -5.27
CA ASP A 619 11.69 -45.65 -6.15
C ASP A 619 11.72 -45.10 -7.59
N GLY A 620 12.69 -45.60 -8.37
CA GLY A 620 12.36 -46.01 -9.74
C GLY A 620 13.24 -45.53 -10.90
N ARG A 621 14.53 -45.89 -10.85
CA ARG A 621 15.38 -46.54 -11.90
C ARG A 621 15.29 -46.13 -13.40
N PRO A 622 16.34 -46.41 -14.21
CA PRO A 622 17.77 -46.55 -13.88
C PRO A 622 18.72 -45.84 -14.88
N LEU A 623 19.88 -45.43 -14.34
CA LEU A 623 21.10 -45.13 -15.10
C LEU A 623 21.80 -46.44 -15.53
N ALA A 624 22.23 -46.51 -16.79
CA ALA A 624 23.18 -47.50 -17.27
C ALA A 624 24.58 -46.88 -17.40
N ARG A 625 25.43 -47.27 -16.44
CA ARG A 625 26.88 -47.53 -16.42
C ARG A 625 27.83 -46.79 -17.37
N ALA A 626 28.88 -46.25 -16.74
CA ALA A 626 30.16 -45.89 -17.33
C ALA A 626 30.95 -47.11 -17.82
N ASN A 627 31.73 -46.91 -18.89
CA ASN A 627 32.96 -47.63 -19.17
C ASN A 627 34.04 -46.60 -19.48
N ASP A 628 35.22 -46.80 -18.87
CA ASP A 628 36.44 -46.03 -19.04
C ASP A 628 37.09 -46.25 -20.42
N ASP A 629 37.59 -45.17 -21.03
CA ASP A 629 38.77 -45.15 -21.93
C ASP A 629 39.25 -43.69 -22.13
N PRO A 630 40.57 -43.39 -22.21
CA PRO A 630 41.12 -42.03 -22.30
C PRO A 630 41.46 -41.62 -23.75
N PRO A 631 41.93 -40.38 -23.97
CA PRO A 631 41.19 -39.28 -24.57
C PRO A 631 41.25 -39.24 -26.11
N SER A 632 40.11 -39.05 -26.77
CA SER A 632 40.06 -38.54 -28.15
C SER A 632 39.40 -37.16 -28.19
N ARG A 633 40.18 -36.16 -28.61
CA ARG A 633 39.89 -34.73 -28.88
C ARG A 633 38.39 -34.33 -28.97
N PRO A 634 37.94 -33.26 -28.30
CA PRO A 634 36.58 -32.77 -28.47
C PRO A 634 36.40 -32.06 -29.83
N ARG A 635 35.31 -32.40 -30.54
CA ARG A 635 34.68 -31.51 -31.53
C ARG A 635 33.80 -30.48 -30.78
N PRO A 636 33.70 -29.22 -31.24
CA PRO A 636 32.98 -28.17 -30.51
C PRO A 636 31.46 -28.39 -30.54
N ALA A 637 30.80 -28.12 -29.41
CA ALA A 637 29.36 -28.16 -29.23
C ALA A 637 28.68 -26.98 -29.94
N GLY A 638 27.72 -27.25 -30.82
CA GLY A 638 26.86 -26.22 -31.45
C GLY A 638 25.65 -25.90 -30.57
N ALA A 639 25.10 -24.68 -30.69
CA ALA A 639 23.89 -24.27 -29.97
C ALA A 639 22.64 -24.99 -30.51
N HIS A 640 21.70 -25.35 -29.64
CA HIS A 640 20.44 -26.01 -29.98
C HIS A 640 19.25 -25.05 -29.96
N VAL A 641 18.17 -25.41 -30.66
CA VAL A 641 16.90 -24.64 -30.63
C VAL A 641 16.37 -24.60 -29.19
N GLY A 642 16.09 -23.40 -28.70
CA GLY A 642 15.66 -23.15 -27.32
C GLY A 642 16.75 -22.58 -26.41
N ASP A 643 18.03 -22.75 -26.76
CA ASP A 643 19.16 -22.24 -25.98
C ASP A 643 19.16 -20.71 -25.90
N ARG A 644 19.71 -20.19 -24.81
CA ARG A 644 19.93 -18.75 -24.61
C ARG A 644 21.41 -18.44 -24.80
N VAL A 645 21.74 -17.90 -25.96
CA VAL A 645 23.11 -17.55 -26.34
C VAL A 645 23.35 -16.05 -26.21
N PRO A 646 24.52 -15.61 -25.73
CA PRO A 646 24.93 -14.22 -25.83
C PRO A 646 25.21 -13.85 -27.29
N GLY A 647 24.94 -12.59 -27.66
CA GLY A 647 25.30 -12.07 -28.98
C GLY A 647 25.40 -10.55 -28.98
N GLN A 648 26.33 -10.01 -29.76
CA GLN A 648 26.53 -8.58 -29.90
C GLN A 648 25.67 -8.03 -31.04
N LEU A 649 24.95 -6.93 -30.79
CA LEU A 649 24.17 -6.26 -31.83
C LEU A 649 25.10 -5.44 -32.74
N VAL A 650 25.29 -5.86 -34.00
CA VAL A 650 26.23 -5.20 -34.94
C VAL A 650 25.55 -4.23 -35.90
N ALA A 651 24.27 -4.42 -36.20
CA ALA A 651 23.49 -3.48 -37.03
C ALA A 651 22.02 -3.51 -36.66
N LYS A 652 21.29 -2.41 -36.85
CA LYS A 652 19.87 -2.32 -36.53
C LYS A 652 19.12 -1.36 -37.47
N SER A 653 17.93 -1.78 -37.90
CA SER A 653 17.01 -0.97 -38.69
C SER A 653 16.08 -0.13 -37.79
N PRO A 654 15.51 0.97 -38.30
CA PRO A 654 14.47 1.74 -37.61
C PRO A 654 13.23 0.91 -37.25
N ALA A 655 12.97 -0.16 -38.01
CA ALA A 655 11.83 -1.06 -37.80
C ALA A 655 12.04 -2.06 -36.64
N GLY A 656 13.16 -2.00 -35.90
CA GLY A 656 13.39 -2.85 -34.73
C GLY A 656 13.89 -4.27 -35.04
N THR A 657 14.36 -4.48 -36.28
CA THR A 657 15.11 -5.68 -36.70
C THR A 657 16.59 -5.38 -36.82
N GLY A 658 17.46 -6.38 -36.70
CA GLY A 658 18.91 -6.14 -36.72
C GLY A 658 19.74 -7.39 -36.95
N THR A 659 21.05 -7.21 -36.93
CA THR A 659 22.04 -8.25 -37.14
C THR A 659 22.79 -8.50 -35.83
N VAL A 660 22.87 -9.75 -35.41
CA VAL A 660 23.53 -10.18 -34.18
C VAL A 660 24.72 -11.06 -34.52
N LEU A 661 25.88 -10.78 -33.93
CA LEU A 661 27.07 -11.61 -34.01
C LEU A 661 27.17 -12.46 -32.73
N LEU A 662 27.19 -13.79 -32.88
CA LEU A 662 27.40 -14.73 -31.78
C LEU A 662 28.89 -14.93 -31.49
N ASP A 663 29.21 -15.45 -30.31
CA ASP A 663 30.59 -15.68 -29.85
C ASP A 663 31.36 -16.69 -30.72
N ASP A 664 30.65 -17.58 -31.44
CA ASP A 664 31.22 -18.52 -32.40
C ASP A 664 31.49 -17.90 -33.79
N GLY A 665 31.28 -16.58 -33.93
CA GLY A 665 31.43 -15.83 -35.17
C GLY A 665 30.23 -15.91 -36.12
N THR A 666 29.13 -16.57 -35.73
CA THR A 666 27.92 -16.67 -36.56
C THR A 666 27.17 -15.34 -36.59
N GLU A 667 26.97 -14.79 -37.79
CA GLU A 667 26.19 -13.58 -38.01
C GLU A 667 24.73 -13.93 -38.38
N VAL A 668 23.78 -13.52 -37.54
CA VAL A 668 22.35 -13.77 -37.72
C VAL A 668 21.64 -12.47 -38.07
N LYS A 669 21.11 -12.38 -39.29
CA LYS A 669 20.41 -11.19 -39.83
C LYS A 669 18.90 -11.26 -39.58
N GLY A 670 18.26 -10.10 -39.46
CA GLY A 670 16.80 -10.00 -39.37
C GLY A 670 16.22 -10.36 -38.00
N VAL A 671 17.02 -10.31 -36.94
CA VAL A 671 16.59 -10.61 -35.56
C VAL A 671 15.56 -9.58 -35.09
N PRO A 672 14.32 -9.98 -34.75
CA PRO A 672 13.26 -9.06 -34.35
C PRO A 672 13.30 -8.71 -32.85
N GLY A 673 12.57 -7.66 -32.45
CA GLY A 673 12.40 -7.30 -31.03
C GLY A 673 13.53 -6.46 -30.42
N LEU A 674 14.30 -5.75 -31.26
CA LEU A 674 15.47 -4.98 -30.84
C LEU A 674 15.16 -3.52 -30.47
N TYR A 675 13.90 -3.15 -30.25
CA TYR A 675 13.54 -1.81 -29.79
C TYR A 675 14.24 -1.51 -28.45
N GLY A 676 14.89 -0.34 -28.36
CA GLY A 676 15.69 0.05 -27.20
C GLY A 676 17.10 -0.53 -27.09
N CYS A 677 17.51 -1.51 -27.92
CA CYS A 677 18.91 -1.98 -27.97
C CYS A 677 19.83 -0.98 -28.68
N ARG A 678 21.08 -0.90 -28.22
CA ARG A 678 22.18 -0.11 -28.80
C ARG A 678 23.14 -1.00 -29.58
N VAL A 679 23.58 -0.53 -30.74
CA VAL A 679 24.61 -1.21 -31.55
C VAL A 679 25.93 -1.20 -30.76
N GLY A 680 26.63 -2.33 -30.73
CA GLY A 680 27.86 -2.55 -29.97
C GLY A 680 27.67 -3.21 -28.60
N GLU A 681 26.45 -3.34 -28.09
CA GLU A 681 26.17 -4.02 -26.81
C GLU A 681 25.79 -5.49 -26.99
N THR A 682 26.10 -6.31 -25.97
CA THR A 682 25.79 -7.75 -25.92
C THR A 682 24.47 -8.00 -25.20
N TYR A 683 23.60 -8.81 -25.81
CA TYR A 683 22.32 -9.22 -25.25
C TYR A 683 22.17 -10.74 -25.29
N ARG A 684 21.23 -11.31 -24.52
CA ARG A 684 20.87 -12.74 -24.64
C ARG A 684 19.76 -12.92 -25.67
N PHE A 685 19.94 -13.93 -26.52
CA PHE A 685 19.00 -14.31 -27.57
C PHE A 685 18.60 -15.76 -27.41
N LYS A 686 17.33 -16.05 -27.68
CA LYS A 686 16.82 -17.40 -27.74
C LYS A 686 16.99 -17.93 -29.17
N VAL A 687 17.60 -19.10 -29.32
CA VAL A 687 17.76 -19.80 -30.58
C VAL A 687 16.41 -20.34 -31.04
N ILE A 688 15.99 -19.96 -32.24
CA ILE A 688 14.72 -20.37 -32.86
C ILE A 688 14.95 -21.41 -33.96
N ASP A 689 16.09 -21.35 -34.63
CA ASP A 689 16.41 -22.24 -35.75
C ASP A 689 17.92 -22.44 -35.87
N VAL A 690 18.33 -23.67 -36.17
CA VAL A 690 19.72 -24.09 -36.35
C VAL A 690 19.80 -24.89 -37.65
N GLY A 691 20.71 -24.51 -38.55
CA GLY A 691 20.89 -25.19 -39.82
C GLY A 691 21.49 -26.58 -39.67
N GLY A 692 21.41 -27.41 -40.72
CA GLY A 692 22.03 -28.73 -40.74
C GLY A 692 23.55 -28.73 -40.58
N ASP A 693 24.19 -27.56 -40.68
CA ASP A 693 25.60 -27.28 -40.40
C ASP A 693 25.90 -26.91 -38.94
N GLY A 694 24.89 -26.96 -38.05
CA GLY A 694 25.02 -26.67 -36.62
C GLY A 694 25.06 -25.17 -36.28
N LYS A 695 24.96 -24.28 -37.28
CA LYS A 695 24.97 -22.82 -37.07
C LYS A 695 23.58 -22.26 -36.85
N VAL A 696 23.47 -21.31 -35.93
CA VAL A 696 22.21 -20.61 -35.65
C VAL A 696 21.76 -19.79 -36.86
N ARG A 697 20.51 -19.99 -37.30
CA ARG A 697 19.91 -19.28 -38.44
C ARG A 697 18.87 -18.25 -38.03
N LYS A 698 18.18 -18.46 -36.91
CA LYS A 698 17.21 -17.50 -36.37
C LYS A 698 17.34 -17.35 -34.86
N LEU A 699 17.25 -16.09 -34.44
CA LEU A 699 17.25 -15.66 -33.05
C LEU A 699 16.05 -14.77 -32.79
N VAL A 700 15.61 -14.73 -31.54
CA VAL A 700 14.74 -13.68 -31.00
C VAL A 700 15.30 -13.20 -29.67
N ARG A 701 15.11 -11.94 -29.32
CA ARG A 701 15.53 -11.42 -28.02
C ARG A 701 14.85 -12.19 -26.89
N ALA A 702 15.64 -12.74 -25.96
CA ALA A 702 15.20 -13.62 -24.88
C ALA A 702 14.60 -12.87 -23.69
#